data_AF-A0A8T5AUD6-F1
#
_entry.id   AF-A0A8T5AUD6-F1
#
_cell.length_a   1.000
_cell.length_b   1.000
_cell.length_c   1.000
_cell.angle_alpha   90.00
_cell.angle_beta   90.00
_cell.angle_gamma   90.00
#
_symmetry.space_group_name_H-M   'P 1'
#
loop_
_entity.id
_entity.type
_entity.pdbx_description
1 polymer ?
#
loop_
_entity_poly.entity_id
_entity_poly.type
_entity_poly.pdbx_seq_one_letter_code
_entity_poly.pdbx_strand_id
1 'polypeptide(L)'
;MIKAFHILLKSGEPLFHRVYGKEQVDESLFSGFLGAVYNFARELGHGDIKTVEVGDARFVCEVSENLIFVAVVGKDDDEQELKNFLGFASKAFVNRFKEELKTWHGNVTVFRPFTQELDHLVEDYQMKRLPGKVKLVPFLRDASGGPSSYPFNVEIASVFSLLEDVRERGGGFLWKKPEEELRGIVRVLWPFWIVPFEDGDRGVIVDAMSTAALQIRAKRYPALDNADNFLKINSVDVFVNSLEDLLLDLESEKLEEFPLYGFLVPELVKDLEISFSQARLGETKDYVVFRPLVTRTQAVENKTVFMKLIQDLEMRSQRLMERENFLTLITEKWLKVISEKIVETGESYKVKIEETVKDVEKQIGMLLQLREEELKKLDAWFAEADKNLILEIKELFGPLIEVLEDVALKSTEEIEKSIDEKISVLEVIEGRIQKLANVSEYMNKTKKLVENISKSIKKIDSTIEKISKKIEVDKNAILKDFDGKIMEQRSRVDLLKEEAKDVLSKQQILMGRVKSKIQELSQLFQRERKEIGHLLNLLNSLIVKMPDKIFSPSLFYIPLYIGKFEDTKQERFFVVPPLVLLKSNETISCDFGQKTLPLDLPNPAFLEAVKGRAETLINDSKELKLEIQKGLKKANLINSQQIETSIYEGLNNLLSLNILTEKDFQILKARAKEVFRTEERI
;
A
#
# COMPACT_ATOMS: atom_id res chain seq x y z
N MET A 1 17.13 -15.88 -44.82
CA MET A 1 17.72 -15.29 -43.61
C MET A 1 19.15 -14.98 -43.93
N ILE A 2 19.66 -13.81 -43.52
CA ILE A 2 21.09 -13.48 -43.70
C ILE A 2 21.91 -14.41 -42.82
N LYS A 3 22.70 -15.27 -43.46
CA LYS A 3 23.62 -16.21 -42.84
C LYS A 3 24.97 -15.55 -42.55
N ALA A 4 25.42 -14.65 -43.42
CA ALA A 4 26.62 -13.86 -43.24
C ALA A 4 26.55 -12.56 -44.04
N PHE A 5 27.34 -11.59 -43.62
CA PHE A 5 27.49 -10.29 -44.25
C PHE A 5 28.97 -9.95 -44.34
N HIS A 6 29.42 -9.50 -45.52
CA HIS A 6 30.81 -9.18 -45.79
C HIS A 6 30.91 -7.82 -46.48
N ILE A 7 31.96 -7.08 -46.14
CA ILE A 7 32.38 -5.87 -46.84
C ILE A 7 33.83 -6.08 -47.24
N LEU A 8 34.11 -5.95 -48.53
CA LEU A 8 35.44 -6.09 -49.09
C LEU A 8 35.73 -4.99 -50.10
N LEU A 9 37.01 -4.65 -50.26
CA LEU A 9 37.46 -3.77 -51.34
C LEU A 9 37.34 -4.49 -52.68
N LYS A 10 37.21 -3.72 -53.78
CA LYS A 10 37.28 -4.29 -55.14
C LYS A 10 38.58 -5.06 -55.43
N SER A 11 39.65 -4.84 -54.64
CA SER A 11 40.89 -5.63 -54.66
C SER A 11 40.73 -7.05 -54.08
N GLY A 12 39.65 -7.33 -53.35
CA GLY A 12 39.41 -8.59 -52.65
C GLY A 12 39.78 -8.57 -51.17
N GLU A 13 40.33 -7.47 -50.65
CA GLU A 13 40.71 -7.34 -49.24
C GLU A 13 39.46 -7.22 -48.34
N PRO A 14 39.30 -8.06 -47.30
CA PRO A 14 38.17 -7.97 -46.39
C PRO A 14 38.32 -6.77 -45.44
N LEU A 15 37.26 -5.97 -45.30
CA LEU A 15 37.21 -4.85 -44.36
C LEU A 15 36.38 -5.17 -43.12
N PHE A 16 35.31 -5.94 -43.30
CA PHE A 16 34.38 -6.28 -42.24
C PHE A 16 33.65 -7.57 -42.61
N HIS A 17 33.39 -8.42 -41.62
CA HIS A 17 32.51 -9.57 -41.77
C HIS A 17 31.70 -9.79 -40.50
N ARG A 18 30.53 -10.41 -40.67
CA ARG A 18 29.67 -10.84 -39.58
C ARG A 18 28.92 -12.11 -39.99
N VAL A 19 29.03 -13.15 -39.17
CA VAL A 19 28.37 -14.45 -39.41
C VAL A 19 27.23 -14.63 -38.42
N TYR A 20 26.06 -14.99 -38.93
CA TYR A 20 24.82 -15.25 -38.16
C TYR A 20 24.39 -16.72 -38.24
N GLY A 21 24.92 -17.50 -39.19
CA GLY A 21 24.65 -18.93 -39.36
C GLY A 21 25.61 -19.85 -38.58
N LYS A 22 25.31 -21.16 -38.60
CA LYS A 22 26.16 -22.20 -37.97
C LYS A 22 27.37 -22.61 -38.84
N GLU A 23 27.34 -22.30 -40.12
CA GLU A 23 28.41 -22.62 -41.08
C GLU A 23 29.50 -21.56 -41.01
N GLN A 24 30.70 -21.96 -40.59
CA GLN A 24 31.89 -21.11 -40.63
C GLN A 24 32.62 -21.37 -41.94
N VAL A 25 32.62 -20.37 -42.82
CA VAL A 25 33.48 -20.34 -44.00
C VAL A 25 34.72 -19.51 -43.65
N ASP A 26 35.90 -19.98 -44.07
CA ASP A 26 37.15 -19.22 -43.91
C ASP A 26 37.04 -17.86 -44.62
N GLU A 27 37.20 -16.78 -43.87
CA GLU A 27 37.04 -15.40 -44.34
C GLU A 27 38.01 -15.05 -45.47
N SER A 28 39.25 -15.51 -45.36
CA SER A 28 40.31 -15.20 -46.32
C SER A 28 40.09 -15.92 -47.64
N LEU A 29 39.63 -17.17 -47.59
CA LEU A 29 39.25 -17.94 -48.76
C LEU A 29 38.01 -17.33 -49.45
N PHE A 30 37.03 -16.91 -48.66
CA PHE A 30 35.78 -16.35 -49.16
C PHE A 30 35.95 -14.99 -49.83
N SER A 31 36.68 -14.08 -49.18
CA SER A 31 36.99 -12.75 -49.71
C SER A 31 37.87 -12.82 -50.97
N GLY A 32 38.89 -13.69 -50.97
CA GLY A 32 39.72 -13.96 -52.15
C GLY A 32 38.94 -14.53 -53.33
N PHE A 33 38.03 -15.47 -53.08
CA PHE A 33 37.15 -16.04 -54.11
C PHE A 33 36.22 -14.97 -54.72
N LEU A 34 35.50 -14.20 -53.90
CA LEU A 34 34.58 -13.18 -54.40
C LEU A 34 35.31 -12.03 -55.10
N GLY A 35 36.47 -11.62 -54.60
CA GLY A 35 37.32 -10.63 -55.25
C GLY A 35 37.78 -11.08 -56.63
N ALA A 36 38.21 -12.35 -56.76
CA ALA A 36 38.62 -12.93 -58.03
C ALA A 36 37.44 -13.04 -59.02
N VAL A 37 36.29 -13.54 -58.56
CA VAL A 37 35.07 -13.68 -59.38
C VAL A 37 34.59 -12.31 -59.86
N TYR A 38 34.60 -11.30 -58.99
CA TYR A 38 34.22 -9.93 -59.35
C TYR A 38 35.17 -9.29 -60.36
N ASN A 39 36.49 -9.43 -60.18
CA ASN A 39 37.47 -8.93 -61.14
C ASN A 39 37.32 -9.61 -62.51
N PHE A 40 37.11 -10.93 -62.52
CA PHE A 40 36.88 -11.70 -63.74
C PHE A 40 35.62 -11.25 -64.49
N ALA A 41 34.49 -11.07 -63.79
CA ALA A 41 33.25 -10.60 -64.42
C ALA A 41 33.37 -9.20 -65.03
N ARG A 42 34.17 -8.32 -64.39
CA ARG A 42 34.45 -6.98 -64.91
C ARG A 42 35.30 -7.03 -66.18
N GLU A 43 36.30 -7.89 -66.25
CA GLU A 43 37.13 -8.08 -67.45
C GLU A 43 36.34 -8.61 -68.64
N LEU A 44 35.29 -9.39 -68.39
CA LEU A 44 34.37 -9.87 -69.42
C LEU A 44 33.38 -8.80 -69.94
N GLY A 45 33.39 -7.58 -69.39
CA GLY A 45 32.60 -6.45 -69.90
C GLY A 45 31.09 -6.49 -69.59
N HIS A 46 30.64 -7.36 -68.68
CA HIS A 46 29.22 -7.59 -68.40
C HIS A 46 28.65 -6.83 -67.18
N GLY A 47 29.38 -5.83 -66.65
CA GLY A 47 28.94 -5.01 -65.52
C GLY A 47 29.20 -5.64 -64.15
N ASP A 48 28.63 -5.05 -63.09
CA ASP A 48 28.82 -5.51 -61.72
C ASP A 48 28.07 -6.82 -61.44
N ILE A 49 28.73 -7.74 -60.73
CA ILE A 49 28.07 -8.95 -60.24
C ILE A 49 26.99 -8.56 -59.23
N LYS A 50 25.75 -8.91 -59.52
CA LYS A 50 24.61 -8.67 -58.63
C LYS A 50 24.29 -9.88 -57.74
N THR A 51 24.44 -11.09 -58.27
CA THR A 51 24.11 -12.31 -57.54
C THR A 51 24.96 -13.49 -58.02
N VAL A 52 25.43 -14.29 -57.07
CA VAL A 52 26.11 -15.57 -57.31
C VAL A 52 25.34 -16.66 -56.57
N GLU A 53 25.01 -17.76 -57.22
CA GLU A 53 24.33 -18.90 -56.58
C GLU A 53 25.29 -20.09 -56.49
N VAL A 54 25.44 -20.67 -55.30
CA VAL A 54 26.27 -21.87 -55.05
C VAL A 54 25.50 -22.83 -54.15
N GLY A 55 25.00 -23.92 -54.71
CA GLY A 55 24.19 -24.90 -53.99
C GLY A 55 22.92 -24.28 -53.40
N ASP A 56 22.75 -24.38 -52.08
CA ASP A 56 21.62 -23.82 -51.32
C ASP A 56 21.88 -22.39 -50.79
N ALA A 57 23.04 -21.82 -51.12
CA ALA A 57 23.43 -20.46 -50.75
C ALA A 57 23.34 -19.52 -51.95
N ARG A 58 22.80 -18.32 -51.70
CA ARG A 58 22.80 -17.20 -52.65
C ARG A 58 23.59 -16.04 -52.05
N PHE A 59 24.50 -15.50 -52.83
CA PHE A 59 25.31 -14.32 -52.52
C PHE A 59 24.74 -13.16 -53.29
N VAL A 60 24.17 -12.16 -52.60
CA VAL A 60 23.71 -10.93 -53.25
C VAL A 60 24.71 -9.84 -52.96
N CYS A 61 25.13 -9.16 -54.03
CA CYS A 61 26.20 -8.18 -54.00
C CYS A 61 25.64 -6.80 -54.35
N GLU A 62 26.07 -5.80 -53.59
CA GLU A 62 25.84 -4.39 -53.87
C GLU A 62 27.19 -3.67 -53.91
N VAL A 63 27.44 -2.93 -54.98
CA VAL A 63 28.71 -2.21 -55.17
C VAL A 63 28.45 -0.74 -54.87
N SER A 64 29.23 -0.17 -53.94
CA SER A 64 29.20 1.27 -53.66
C SER A 64 30.63 1.78 -53.61
N GLU A 65 30.95 2.73 -54.49
CA GLU A 65 32.30 3.28 -54.65
C GLU A 65 33.36 2.19 -54.91
N ASN A 66 34.33 2.02 -54.01
CA ASN A 66 35.39 0.99 -54.08
C ASN A 66 35.10 -0.24 -53.22
N LEU A 67 33.90 -0.34 -52.66
CA LEU A 67 33.49 -1.41 -51.76
C LEU A 67 32.46 -2.33 -52.42
N ILE A 68 32.52 -3.60 -52.03
CA ILE A 68 31.58 -4.65 -52.38
C ILE A 68 30.95 -5.13 -51.07
N PHE A 69 29.64 -4.96 -50.97
CA PHE A 69 28.81 -5.43 -49.87
C PHE A 69 28.15 -6.73 -50.28
N VAL A 70 28.29 -7.76 -49.47
CA VAL A 70 27.82 -9.11 -49.80
C VAL A 70 26.98 -9.65 -48.66
N ALA A 71 25.74 -10.00 -48.95
CA ALA A 71 24.90 -10.75 -48.05
C ALA A 71 24.76 -12.21 -48.53
N VAL A 72 25.01 -13.14 -47.63
CA VAL A 72 24.83 -14.58 -47.85
C VAL A 72 23.47 -14.98 -47.31
N VAL A 73 22.62 -15.52 -48.16
CA VAL A 73 21.24 -15.92 -47.81
C VAL A 73 20.92 -17.33 -48.33
N GLY A 74 19.74 -17.86 -47.99
CA GLY A 74 19.24 -19.10 -48.60
C GLY A 74 18.64 -18.84 -49.97
N LYS A 75 18.48 -19.89 -50.78
CA LYS A 75 17.94 -19.79 -52.14
C LYS A 75 16.50 -19.25 -52.24
N ASP A 76 15.71 -19.39 -51.18
CA ASP A 76 14.31 -18.93 -51.15
C ASP A 76 14.14 -17.48 -50.66
N ASP A 77 15.24 -16.74 -50.44
CA ASP A 77 15.20 -15.34 -50.02
C ASP A 77 14.86 -14.40 -51.19
N ASP A 78 14.00 -13.40 -50.96
CA ASP A 78 13.60 -12.41 -51.98
C ASP A 78 14.80 -11.51 -52.32
N GLU A 79 15.18 -11.50 -53.59
CA GLU A 79 16.36 -10.77 -54.06
C GLU A 79 16.20 -9.26 -53.97
N GLN A 80 14.97 -8.74 -54.18
CA GLN A 80 14.72 -7.31 -54.21
C GLN A 80 14.73 -6.71 -52.79
N GLU A 81 14.14 -7.40 -51.82
CA GLU A 81 14.23 -7.02 -50.40
C GLU A 81 15.67 -7.03 -49.91
N LEU A 82 16.47 -8.02 -50.33
CA LEU A 82 17.86 -8.13 -49.93
C LEU A 82 18.73 -7.03 -50.54
N LYS A 83 18.47 -6.65 -51.81
CA LYS A 83 19.10 -5.47 -52.43
C LYS A 83 18.76 -4.18 -51.69
N ASN A 84 17.51 -4.02 -51.27
CA ASN A 84 17.12 -2.86 -50.46
C ASN A 84 17.88 -2.84 -49.13
N PHE A 85 17.98 -3.98 -48.43
CA PHE A 85 18.77 -4.11 -47.22
C PHE A 85 20.25 -3.75 -47.45
N LEU A 86 20.87 -4.33 -48.49
CA LEU A 86 22.25 -4.04 -48.85
C LEU A 86 22.46 -2.55 -49.16
N GLY A 87 21.50 -1.90 -49.83
CA GLY A 87 21.51 -0.46 -50.08
C GLY A 87 21.40 0.40 -48.81
N PHE A 88 20.69 -0.05 -47.78
CA PHE A 88 20.66 0.63 -46.48
C PHE A 88 21.96 0.42 -45.71
N ALA A 89 22.42 -0.84 -45.62
CA ALA A 89 23.64 -1.20 -44.92
C ALA A 89 24.88 -0.53 -45.54
N SER A 90 24.95 -0.46 -46.88
CA SER A 90 26.05 0.20 -47.58
C SER A 90 26.10 1.70 -47.30
N LYS A 91 24.95 2.38 -47.36
CA LYS A 91 24.85 3.81 -47.01
C LYS A 91 25.23 4.07 -45.55
N ALA A 92 24.74 3.25 -44.63
CA ALA A 92 25.07 3.38 -43.21
C ALA A 92 26.59 3.24 -42.98
N PHE A 93 27.20 2.21 -43.56
CA PHE A 93 28.64 1.99 -43.46
C PHE A 93 29.46 3.13 -44.07
N VAL A 94 29.18 3.50 -45.32
CA VAL A 94 29.93 4.55 -46.05
C VAL A 94 29.78 5.90 -45.36
N ASN A 95 28.58 6.26 -44.89
CA ASN A 95 28.37 7.53 -44.21
C ASN A 95 29.12 7.59 -42.87
N ARG A 96 29.16 6.48 -42.13
CA ARG A 96 29.81 6.41 -40.83
C ARG A 96 31.32 6.44 -40.91
N PHE A 97 31.90 5.74 -41.88
CA PHE A 97 33.36 5.55 -41.97
C PHE A 97 34.00 6.29 -43.16
N LYS A 98 33.35 7.34 -43.67
CA LYS A 98 33.76 8.04 -44.89
C LYS A 98 35.19 8.57 -44.82
N GLU A 99 35.60 9.12 -43.66
CA GLU A 99 36.92 9.72 -43.51
C GLU A 99 37.98 8.64 -43.26
N GLU A 100 37.65 7.62 -42.47
CA GLU A 100 38.51 6.46 -42.21
C GLU A 100 38.83 5.69 -43.48
N LEU A 101 37.87 5.56 -44.40
CA LEU A 101 38.05 4.90 -45.70
C LEU A 101 39.05 5.65 -46.61
N LYS A 102 39.19 6.97 -46.49
CA LYS A 102 40.15 7.76 -47.29
C LYS A 102 41.59 7.57 -46.83
N THR A 103 41.79 7.38 -45.53
CA THR A 103 43.11 7.24 -44.90
C THR A 103 43.38 5.81 -44.41
N TRP A 104 42.64 4.83 -44.93
CA TRP A 104 42.74 3.46 -44.49
C TRP A 104 44.05 2.81 -44.99
N HIS A 105 44.81 2.24 -44.06
CA HIS A 105 46.11 1.60 -44.35
C HIS A 105 46.16 0.13 -43.86
N GLY A 106 45.04 -0.59 -43.95
CA GLY A 106 45.00 -2.04 -43.65
C GLY A 106 44.50 -2.42 -42.25
N ASN A 107 44.24 -1.47 -41.35
CA ASN A 107 43.69 -1.80 -40.02
C ASN A 107 42.17 -1.98 -40.07
N VAL A 108 41.67 -3.22 -40.06
CA VAL A 108 40.22 -3.52 -40.10
C VAL A 108 39.49 -3.28 -38.77
N THR A 109 40.22 -3.15 -37.65
CA THR A 109 39.58 -2.99 -36.33
C THR A 109 38.78 -1.70 -36.18
N VAL A 110 39.11 -0.69 -36.98
CA VAL A 110 38.41 0.61 -37.03
C VAL A 110 36.93 0.46 -37.42
N PHE A 111 36.57 -0.61 -38.14
CA PHE A 111 35.20 -0.86 -38.61
C PHE A 111 34.38 -1.72 -37.63
N ARG A 112 34.98 -2.28 -36.57
CA ARG A 112 34.26 -3.11 -35.58
C ARG A 112 33.01 -2.46 -34.97
N PRO A 113 32.98 -1.14 -34.68
CA PRO A 113 31.79 -0.48 -34.15
C PRO A 113 30.55 -0.58 -35.06
N PHE A 114 30.70 -0.93 -36.34
CA PHE A 114 29.58 -1.19 -37.24
C PHE A 114 28.76 -2.42 -36.83
N THR A 115 29.34 -3.34 -36.06
CA THR A 115 28.69 -4.60 -35.66
C THR A 115 27.32 -4.38 -35.05
N GLN A 116 27.18 -3.42 -34.12
CA GLN A 116 25.90 -3.14 -33.44
C GLN A 116 24.85 -2.62 -34.43
N GLU A 117 25.25 -1.71 -35.30
CA GLU A 117 24.37 -1.11 -36.30
C GLU A 117 23.94 -2.13 -37.36
N LEU A 118 24.87 -2.97 -37.82
CA LEU A 118 24.56 -4.07 -38.72
C LEU A 118 23.66 -5.11 -38.07
N ASP A 119 23.91 -5.47 -36.80
CA ASP A 119 23.07 -6.43 -36.07
C ASP A 119 21.63 -5.91 -35.98
N HIS A 120 21.42 -4.61 -35.74
CA HIS A 120 20.09 -3.98 -35.80
C HIS A 120 19.48 -4.02 -37.21
N LEU A 121 20.24 -3.67 -38.25
CA LEU A 121 19.74 -3.70 -39.63
C LEU A 121 19.39 -5.12 -40.10
N VAL A 122 20.18 -6.11 -39.68
CA VAL A 122 19.95 -7.53 -39.97
C VAL A 122 18.76 -8.05 -39.18
N GLU A 123 18.61 -7.68 -37.91
CA GLU A 123 17.42 -7.99 -37.12
C GLU A 123 16.18 -7.39 -37.79
N ASP A 124 16.21 -6.11 -38.18
CA ASP A 124 15.14 -5.44 -38.93
C ASP A 124 14.82 -6.15 -40.25
N TYR A 125 15.83 -6.55 -41.03
CA TYR A 125 15.64 -7.29 -42.27
C TYR A 125 15.02 -8.67 -42.04
N GLN A 126 15.54 -9.40 -41.06
CA GLN A 126 15.04 -10.72 -40.72
C GLN A 126 13.61 -10.65 -40.15
N MET A 127 13.26 -9.58 -39.45
CA MET A 127 11.91 -9.26 -38.97
C MET A 127 10.97 -8.81 -40.09
N LYS A 128 11.49 -8.25 -41.19
CA LYS A 128 10.71 -7.91 -42.39
C LYS A 128 10.25 -9.15 -43.16
N ARG A 129 10.98 -10.26 -43.08
CA ARG A 129 10.64 -11.51 -43.76
C ARG A 129 9.53 -12.22 -42.99
N LEU A 130 8.41 -12.50 -43.67
CA LEU A 130 7.33 -13.30 -43.08
C LEU A 130 7.89 -14.69 -42.74
N PRO A 131 7.88 -15.12 -41.48
CA PRO A 131 8.38 -16.44 -41.11
C PRO A 131 7.53 -17.50 -41.81
N GLY A 132 8.12 -18.37 -42.64
CA GLY A 132 7.36 -19.36 -43.41
C GLY A 132 6.53 -20.30 -42.53
N LYS A 133 7.02 -20.60 -41.32
CA LYS A 133 6.30 -21.33 -40.29
C LYS A 133 6.48 -20.67 -38.93
N VAL A 134 5.40 -20.56 -38.14
CA VAL A 134 5.39 -19.96 -36.80
C VAL A 134 4.53 -20.77 -35.83
N LYS A 135 4.69 -20.54 -34.52
CA LYS A 135 3.80 -21.10 -33.51
C LYS A 135 2.48 -20.31 -33.51
N LEU A 136 1.44 -20.92 -34.07
CA LEU A 136 0.09 -20.38 -34.17
C LEU A 136 -0.82 -21.01 -33.15
N VAL A 137 -1.51 -20.16 -32.40
CA VAL A 137 -2.68 -20.54 -31.61
C VAL A 137 -3.85 -20.84 -32.56
N PRO A 138 -4.68 -21.87 -32.32
CA PRO A 138 -5.88 -22.10 -33.13
C PRO A 138 -6.89 -20.95 -32.94
N PHE A 139 -7.46 -20.47 -34.05
CA PHE A 139 -8.45 -19.39 -34.02
C PHE A 139 -9.79 -19.88 -33.45
N LEU A 140 -10.33 -20.98 -33.98
CA LEU A 140 -11.60 -21.55 -33.53
C LEU A 140 -11.38 -22.81 -32.70
N ARG A 141 -12.02 -22.89 -31.52
CA ARG A 141 -11.81 -23.97 -30.56
C ARG A 141 -13.13 -24.46 -29.96
N ASP A 142 -13.09 -25.65 -29.36
CA ASP A 142 -14.22 -26.21 -28.60
C ASP A 142 -14.07 -25.84 -27.11
N ALA A 143 -15.20 -25.59 -26.46
CA ALA A 143 -15.29 -25.28 -25.03
C ALA A 143 -14.70 -26.37 -24.12
N SER A 144 -14.64 -27.62 -24.59
CA SER A 144 -14.03 -28.75 -23.87
C SER A 144 -12.50 -28.66 -23.73
N GLY A 145 -11.84 -27.68 -24.37
CA GLY A 145 -10.40 -27.43 -24.23
C GLY A 145 -9.49 -28.48 -24.87
N GLY A 146 -10.07 -29.51 -25.50
CA GLY A 146 -9.35 -30.54 -26.23
C GLY A 146 -8.82 -30.08 -27.59
N PRO A 147 -7.95 -30.86 -28.24
CA PRO A 147 -7.47 -30.61 -29.59
C PRO A 147 -8.56 -30.93 -30.63
N SER A 148 -9.64 -30.16 -30.65
CA SER A 148 -10.59 -30.16 -31.76
C SER A 148 -10.30 -28.94 -32.62
N SER A 149 -9.64 -29.15 -33.75
CA SER A 149 -9.61 -28.11 -34.79
C SER A 149 -10.91 -28.22 -35.55
N TYR A 150 -11.76 -27.21 -35.43
CA TYR A 150 -12.83 -27.06 -36.39
C TYR A 150 -12.23 -26.85 -37.79
N PRO A 151 -12.85 -27.39 -38.84
CA PRO A 151 -12.40 -27.16 -40.19
C PRO A 151 -12.54 -25.66 -40.55
N PHE A 152 -11.71 -25.21 -41.48
CA PHE A 152 -11.62 -23.80 -41.87
C PHE A 152 -12.97 -23.23 -42.36
N ASN A 153 -13.83 -24.04 -42.98
CA ASN A 153 -15.17 -23.60 -43.41
C ASN A 153 -16.05 -23.16 -42.22
N VAL A 154 -16.02 -23.89 -41.10
CA VAL A 154 -16.74 -23.51 -39.87
C VAL A 154 -16.13 -22.24 -39.26
N GLU A 155 -14.81 -22.12 -39.27
CA GLU A 155 -14.09 -20.92 -38.80
C GLU A 155 -14.52 -19.67 -39.57
N ILE A 156 -14.39 -19.69 -40.90
CA ILE A 156 -14.70 -18.51 -41.72
C ILE A 156 -16.19 -18.17 -41.70
N ALA A 157 -17.08 -19.17 -41.62
CA ALA A 157 -18.51 -18.92 -41.44
C ALA A 157 -18.82 -18.28 -40.08
N SER A 158 -18.13 -18.67 -39.01
CA SER A 158 -18.29 -18.06 -37.68
C SER A 158 -17.84 -16.60 -37.71
N VAL A 159 -16.68 -16.31 -38.33
CA VAL A 159 -16.16 -14.95 -38.51
C VAL A 159 -17.14 -14.10 -39.33
N PHE A 160 -17.61 -14.63 -40.47
CA PHE A 160 -18.57 -13.93 -41.33
C PHE A 160 -19.87 -13.62 -40.57
N SER A 161 -20.39 -14.58 -39.82
CA SER A 161 -21.62 -14.42 -39.04
C SER A 161 -21.48 -13.32 -37.98
N LEU A 162 -20.34 -13.25 -37.30
CA LEU A 162 -20.07 -12.20 -36.31
C LEU A 162 -19.88 -10.82 -36.97
N LEU A 163 -19.17 -10.75 -38.10
CA LEU A 163 -19.03 -9.49 -38.85
C LEU A 163 -20.40 -8.95 -39.31
N GLU A 164 -21.31 -9.83 -39.73
CA GLU A 164 -22.67 -9.46 -40.13
C GLU A 164 -23.60 -9.10 -38.95
N ASP A 165 -23.26 -9.53 -37.75
CA ASP A 165 -23.93 -9.11 -36.52
C ASP A 165 -23.52 -7.67 -36.11
N VAL A 166 -22.23 -7.34 -36.24
CA VAL A 166 -21.68 -6.02 -35.86
C VAL A 166 -21.68 -4.96 -36.97
N ARG A 167 -22.14 -5.31 -38.18
CA ARG A 167 -22.27 -4.39 -39.32
C ARG A 167 -23.37 -3.35 -39.05
N GLU A 168 -23.05 -2.05 -39.19
CA GLU A 168 -24.05 -1.00 -39.03
C GLU A 168 -24.98 -0.95 -40.25
N ARG A 169 -26.26 -1.23 -40.06
CA ARG A 169 -27.26 -1.30 -41.14
C ARG A 169 -27.85 0.04 -41.56
N GLY A 170 -27.28 1.14 -41.08
CA GLY A 170 -27.87 2.46 -41.22
C GLY A 170 -29.24 2.59 -40.55
N GLY A 171 -29.93 3.70 -40.81
CA GLY A 171 -31.24 4.02 -40.23
C GLY A 171 -31.22 5.16 -39.22
N GLY A 172 -32.36 5.39 -38.56
CA GLY A 172 -32.60 6.52 -37.66
C GLY A 172 -33.86 7.29 -38.06
N PHE A 173 -34.76 7.51 -37.09
CA PHE A 173 -36.07 8.13 -37.33
C PHE A 173 -35.97 9.63 -37.71
N LEU A 174 -34.89 10.30 -37.30
CA LEU A 174 -34.67 11.74 -37.56
C LEU A 174 -33.46 12.03 -38.45
N TRP A 175 -32.43 11.17 -38.45
CA TRP A 175 -31.23 11.32 -39.28
C TRP A 175 -30.84 9.93 -39.80
N LYS A 176 -30.92 9.71 -41.12
CA LYS A 176 -30.52 8.44 -41.74
C LYS A 176 -28.99 8.31 -41.68
N LYS A 177 -28.48 7.39 -40.87
CA LYS A 177 -27.10 6.90 -41.02
C LYS A 177 -27.00 6.07 -42.30
N PRO A 178 -25.91 6.23 -43.09
CA PRO A 178 -25.66 5.38 -44.24
C PRO A 178 -25.46 3.92 -43.79
N GLU A 179 -25.81 2.98 -44.66
CA GLU A 179 -25.54 1.56 -44.43
C GLU A 179 -24.08 1.25 -44.76
N GLU A 180 -23.43 0.46 -43.91
CA GLU A 180 -22.08 -0.04 -44.16
C GLU A 180 -22.10 -1.27 -45.07
N GLU A 181 -21.15 -1.34 -46.00
CA GLU A 181 -20.87 -2.53 -46.81
C GLU A 181 -19.60 -3.24 -46.28
N LEU A 182 -19.64 -4.58 -46.17
CA LEU A 182 -18.46 -5.38 -45.86
C LEU A 182 -17.59 -5.52 -47.11
N ARG A 183 -16.44 -4.84 -47.13
CA ARG A 183 -15.54 -4.71 -48.28
C ARG A 183 -14.32 -5.61 -48.22
N GLY A 184 -14.04 -6.21 -47.08
CA GLY A 184 -12.97 -7.19 -47.01
C GLY A 184 -12.86 -7.92 -45.69
N ILE A 185 -12.27 -9.09 -45.78
CA ILE A 185 -11.88 -9.91 -44.64
C ILE A 185 -10.45 -10.37 -44.88
N VAL A 186 -9.56 -10.13 -43.91
CA VAL A 186 -8.17 -10.60 -43.96
C VAL A 186 -7.77 -11.24 -42.64
N ARG A 187 -6.93 -12.28 -42.72
CA ARG A 187 -6.31 -12.91 -41.56
C ARG A 187 -5.04 -12.18 -41.17
N VAL A 188 -4.86 -11.96 -39.88
CA VAL A 188 -3.72 -11.25 -39.31
C VAL A 188 -3.09 -12.08 -38.20
N LEU A 189 -1.77 -12.02 -38.05
CA LEU A 189 -1.06 -12.63 -36.93
C LEU A 189 -0.55 -11.57 -35.96
N TRP A 190 -1.04 -11.61 -34.72
CA TRP A 190 -0.61 -10.74 -33.63
C TRP A 190 0.54 -11.38 -32.83
N PRO A 191 1.72 -10.75 -32.75
CA PRO A 191 2.91 -11.34 -32.13
C PRO A 191 2.95 -11.20 -30.60
N PHE A 192 3.41 -12.25 -29.93
CA PHE A 192 3.78 -12.28 -28.51
C PHE A 192 5.16 -12.92 -28.34
N TRP A 193 5.99 -12.33 -27.49
CA TRP A 193 7.21 -12.97 -27.03
C TRP A 193 6.93 -13.84 -25.82
N ILE A 194 7.38 -15.09 -25.88
CA ILE A 194 7.51 -15.95 -24.70
C ILE A 194 8.99 -15.99 -24.34
N VAL A 195 9.33 -15.38 -23.21
CA VAL A 195 10.70 -15.29 -22.71
C VAL A 195 10.86 -16.31 -21.58
N PRO A 196 11.80 -17.26 -21.69
CA PRO A 196 11.93 -18.32 -20.70
C PRO A 196 12.36 -17.78 -19.32
N PHE A 197 11.77 -18.38 -18.29
CA PHE A 197 12.02 -18.13 -16.88
C PHE A 197 12.78 -19.34 -16.31
N GLU A 198 13.94 -19.09 -15.69
CA GLU A 198 14.81 -20.12 -15.10
C GLU A 198 15.04 -21.35 -16.01
N ASP A 199 14.53 -22.53 -15.63
CA ASP A 199 14.81 -23.83 -16.23
C ASP A 199 14.05 -24.11 -17.55
N GLY A 200 13.30 -23.11 -18.05
CA GLY A 200 12.61 -23.13 -19.34
C GLY A 200 11.25 -23.83 -19.35
N ASP A 201 10.79 -24.34 -18.21
CA ASP A 201 9.43 -24.87 -18.00
C ASP A 201 8.39 -23.77 -17.68
N ARG A 202 8.88 -22.59 -17.32
CA ARG A 202 8.12 -21.37 -17.09
C ARG A 202 8.57 -20.28 -18.05
N GLY A 203 7.70 -19.31 -18.29
CA GLY A 203 8.02 -18.16 -19.12
C GLY A 203 7.20 -16.93 -18.73
N VAL A 204 7.65 -15.80 -19.25
CA VAL A 204 6.93 -14.53 -19.17
C VAL A 204 6.42 -14.20 -20.57
N ILE A 205 5.17 -13.78 -20.65
CA ILE A 205 4.53 -13.37 -21.89
C ILE A 205 4.64 -11.85 -22.01
N VAL A 206 5.18 -11.39 -23.14
CA VAL A 206 5.29 -9.97 -23.47
C VAL A 206 4.49 -9.75 -24.76
N ASP A 207 3.52 -8.85 -24.72
CA ASP A 207 2.81 -8.38 -25.91
C ASP A 207 3.78 -7.61 -26.79
N ALA A 208 4.11 -8.19 -27.94
CA ALA A 208 5.15 -7.66 -28.78
C ALA A 208 4.69 -6.43 -29.58
N MET A 209 3.40 -6.10 -29.53
CA MET A 209 2.83 -4.87 -30.12
C MET A 209 2.66 -3.73 -29.11
N SER A 210 2.87 -3.99 -27.81
CA SER A 210 2.61 -3.00 -26.76
C SER A 210 3.89 -2.36 -26.25
N THR A 211 4.02 -1.06 -26.49
CA THR A 211 5.02 -0.19 -25.84
C THR A 211 4.47 0.47 -24.56
N ALA A 212 3.21 0.21 -24.20
CA ALA A 212 2.66 0.66 -22.93
C ALA A 212 3.26 -0.12 -21.75
N ALA A 213 3.46 0.57 -20.62
CA ALA A 213 3.97 -0.02 -19.39
C ALA A 213 2.84 -0.37 -18.42
N LEU A 214 2.90 -1.57 -17.84
CA LEU A 214 2.19 -1.90 -16.62
C LEU A 214 2.89 -1.22 -15.44
N GLN A 215 2.19 -0.30 -14.77
CA GLN A 215 2.77 0.46 -13.66
C GLN A 215 2.63 -0.29 -12.35
N ILE A 216 3.76 -0.71 -11.78
CA ILE A 216 3.82 -1.30 -10.44
C ILE A 216 4.24 -0.21 -9.45
N ARG A 217 3.57 -0.12 -8.31
CA ARG A 217 3.86 0.89 -7.29
C ARG A 217 4.23 0.22 -5.98
N ALA A 218 5.36 0.62 -5.40
CA ALA A 218 5.81 0.12 -4.10
C ALA A 218 6.56 1.21 -3.34
N LYS A 219 6.40 1.23 -2.01
CA LYS A 219 7.17 2.14 -1.15
C LYS A 219 8.60 1.64 -0.96
N ARG A 220 9.48 2.57 -0.59
CA ARG A 220 10.83 2.31 -0.11
C ARG A 220 10.99 2.97 1.26
N TYR A 221 11.80 2.37 2.13
CA TYR A 221 11.99 2.84 3.50
C TYR A 221 13.47 3.14 3.79
N PRO A 222 14.07 4.16 3.18
CA PRO A 222 15.45 4.58 3.47
C PRO A 222 15.66 4.92 4.95
N ALA A 223 14.64 5.40 5.67
CA ALA A 223 14.73 5.68 7.10
C ALA A 223 15.20 4.45 7.92
N LEU A 224 14.88 3.23 7.47
CA LEU A 224 15.29 1.99 8.13
C LEU A 224 16.78 1.66 7.97
N ASP A 225 17.47 2.26 6.99
CA ASP A 225 18.91 2.06 6.81
C ASP A 225 19.70 2.63 8.01
N ASN A 226 19.12 3.59 8.73
CA ASN A 226 19.71 4.22 9.91
C ASN A 226 19.23 3.64 11.24
N ALA A 227 18.46 2.54 11.24
CA ALA A 227 17.91 1.94 12.45
C ALA A 227 18.99 1.53 13.47
N ASP A 228 20.20 1.25 13.05
CA ASP A 228 21.30 0.89 13.97
C ASP A 228 21.69 2.05 14.92
N ASN A 229 21.29 3.29 14.62
CA ASN A 229 21.48 4.43 15.52
C ASN A 229 20.70 4.29 16.84
N PHE A 230 19.65 3.46 16.90
CA PHE A 230 18.94 3.17 18.15
C PHE A 230 19.84 2.52 19.21
N LEU A 231 20.94 1.87 18.82
CA LEU A 231 21.93 1.31 19.76
C LEU A 231 22.75 2.38 20.49
N LYS A 232 22.85 3.59 19.92
CA LYS A 232 23.65 4.71 20.47
C LYS A 232 22.86 5.58 21.44
N ILE A 233 21.54 5.36 21.54
CA ILE A 233 20.66 6.15 22.40
C ILE A 233 20.99 5.84 23.87
N ASN A 234 21.03 6.88 24.70
CA ASN A 234 21.45 6.81 26.10
C ASN A 234 20.36 7.25 27.09
N SER A 235 19.17 7.64 26.62
CA SER A 235 18.03 7.98 27.47
C SER A 235 16.71 7.48 26.89
N VAL A 236 15.73 7.25 27.77
CA VAL A 236 14.39 6.78 27.37
C VAL A 236 13.65 7.84 26.56
N ASP A 237 13.75 9.11 26.93
CA ASP A 237 13.06 10.20 26.21
C ASP A 237 13.57 10.33 24.77
N VAL A 238 14.89 10.26 24.57
CA VAL A 238 15.48 10.27 23.22
C VAL A 238 15.06 9.02 22.44
N PHE A 239 14.95 7.87 23.11
CA PHE A 239 14.48 6.63 22.49
C PHE A 239 13.04 6.75 21.98
N VAL A 240 12.12 7.24 22.81
CA VAL A 240 10.71 7.43 22.44
C VAL A 240 10.58 8.43 21.30
N ASN A 241 11.26 9.58 21.38
CA ASN A 241 11.20 10.58 20.32
C ASN A 241 11.78 10.03 19.01
N SER A 242 12.84 9.22 19.06
CA SER A 242 13.40 8.58 17.86
C SER A 242 12.43 7.57 17.23
N LEU A 243 11.63 6.86 18.04
CA LEU A 243 10.56 5.99 17.50
C LEU A 243 9.45 6.82 16.85
N GLU A 244 9.07 7.95 17.45
CA GLU A 244 8.07 8.87 16.89
C GLU A 244 8.54 9.46 15.56
N ASP A 245 9.78 9.93 15.48
CA ASP A 245 10.39 10.45 14.26
C ASP A 245 10.45 9.37 13.16
N LEU A 246 10.90 8.16 13.52
CA LEU A 246 10.94 7.04 12.57
C LEU A 246 9.54 6.72 12.03
N LEU A 247 8.51 6.70 12.90
CA LEU A 247 7.15 6.41 12.48
C LEU A 247 6.64 7.46 11.49
N LEU A 248 6.89 8.75 11.77
CA LEU A 248 6.52 9.85 10.88
C LEU A 248 7.23 9.73 9.51
N ASP A 249 8.53 9.43 9.53
CA ASP A 249 9.31 9.24 8.30
C ASP A 249 8.70 8.12 7.45
N LEU A 250 8.43 6.94 8.05
CA LEU A 250 7.87 5.78 7.37
C LEU A 250 6.46 6.02 6.80
N GLU A 251 5.63 6.80 7.50
CA GLU A 251 4.29 7.17 7.02
C GLU A 251 4.33 8.16 5.86
N SER A 252 5.35 9.01 5.80
CA SER A 252 5.52 10.04 4.77
C SER A 252 6.12 9.51 3.45
N GLU A 253 6.55 8.26 3.42
CA GLU A 253 7.24 7.68 2.25
C GLU A 253 6.37 7.64 1.00
N LYS A 254 6.97 8.03 -0.12
CA LYS A 254 6.31 8.08 -1.43
C LYS A 254 6.35 6.73 -2.13
N LEU A 255 5.35 6.49 -2.97
CA LEU A 255 5.34 5.35 -3.87
C LEU A 255 6.36 5.57 -5.00
N GLU A 256 7.26 4.61 -5.17
CA GLU A 256 8.10 4.49 -6.36
C GLU A 256 7.29 3.77 -7.46
N GLU A 257 7.41 4.24 -8.71
CA GLU A 257 6.79 3.61 -9.87
C GLU A 257 7.81 2.77 -10.66
N PHE A 258 7.42 1.54 -10.99
CA PHE A 258 8.22 0.58 -11.72
C PHE A 258 7.48 0.18 -13.00
N PRO A 259 7.83 0.79 -14.16
CA PRO A 259 7.17 0.48 -15.42
C PRO A 259 7.65 -0.85 -16.00
N LEU A 260 6.70 -1.76 -16.27
CA LEU A 260 6.96 -3.03 -16.94
C LEU A 260 6.40 -3.00 -18.38
N TYR A 261 7.27 -2.75 -19.35
CA TYR A 261 6.89 -2.57 -20.76
C TYR A 261 6.46 -3.88 -21.43
N GLY A 262 5.32 -3.84 -22.14
CA GLY A 262 4.78 -4.99 -22.87
C GLY A 262 4.16 -6.08 -21.99
N PHE A 263 4.19 -5.93 -20.66
CA PHE A 263 3.49 -6.82 -19.76
C PHE A 263 1.98 -6.58 -19.78
N LEU A 264 1.22 -7.66 -19.62
CA LEU A 264 -0.23 -7.64 -19.52
C LEU A 264 -0.65 -7.66 -18.05
N VAL A 265 -1.89 -7.26 -17.76
CA VAL A 265 -2.44 -7.44 -16.41
C VAL A 265 -2.68 -8.95 -16.14
N PRO A 266 -2.53 -9.43 -14.90
CA PRO A 266 -2.58 -10.87 -14.59
C PRO A 266 -3.79 -11.63 -15.09
N GLU A 267 -4.97 -10.99 -15.06
CA GLU A 267 -6.23 -11.59 -15.49
C GLU A 267 -6.16 -12.05 -16.94
N LEU A 268 -5.34 -11.39 -17.77
CA LEU A 268 -5.15 -11.68 -19.19
C LEU A 268 -4.11 -12.77 -19.45
N VAL A 269 -3.15 -12.94 -18.55
CA VAL A 269 -2.01 -13.84 -18.75
C VAL A 269 -2.43 -15.32 -18.69
N LYS A 270 -3.39 -15.65 -17.83
CA LYS A 270 -3.86 -17.03 -17.64
C LYS A 270 -4.53 -17.61 -18.89
N ASP A 271 -5.26 -16.81 -19.66
CA ASP A 271 -5.91 -17.32 -20.89
C ASP A 271 -4.92 -17.49 -22.03
N LEU A 272 -3.88 -16.65 -22.04
CA LEU A 272 -2.77 -16.80 -22.96
C LEU A 272 -1.99 -18.08 -22.68
N GLU A 273 -1.83 -18.47 -21.41
CA GLU A 273 -1.25 -19.77 -21.05
C GLU A 273 -2.02 -20.92 -21.70
N ILE A 274 -3.34 -20.94 -21.56
CA ILE A 274 -4.21 -21.96 -22.18
C ILE A 274 -4.08 -21.90 -23.71
N SER A 275 -4.10 -20.70 -24.29
CA SER A 275 -4.01 -20.51 -25.73
C SER A 275 -2.68 -20.96 -26.32
N PHE A 276 -1.56 -20.59 -25.70
CA PHE A 276 -0.23 -21.00 -26.13
C PHE A 276 0.05 -22.47 -25.86
N SER A 277 -0.62 -23.11 -24.89
CA SER A 277 -0.56 -24.57 -24.70
C SER A 277 -1.03 -25.36 -25.94
N GLN A 278 -1.95 -24.76 -26.70
CA GLN A 278 -2.52 -25.34 -27.91
C GLN A 278 -1.82 -24.85 -29.18
N ALA A 279 -0.81 -23.99 -29.07
CA ALA A 279 -0.12 -23.48 -30.24
C ALA A 279 0.61 -24.60 -30.99
N ARG A 280 0.56 -24.56 -32.33
CA ARG A 280 1.20 -25.53 -33.22
C ARG A 280 1.97 -24.80 -34.31
N LEU A 281 2.91 -25.50 -34.95
CA LEU A 281 3.64 -24.92 -36.07
C LEU A 281 2.69 -24.81 -37.28
N GLY A 282 2.45 -23.60 -37.77
CA GLY A 282 1.56 -23.33 -38.90
C GLY A 282 2.19 -22.36 -39.91
N GLU A 283 1.67 -22.39 -41.13
CA GLU A 283 2.16 -21.56 -42.24
C GLU A 283 1.59 -20.14 -42.20
N THR A 284 2.36 -19.17 -42.66
CA THR A 284 1.96 -17.74 -42.65
C THR A 284 1.52 -17.20 -44.00
N LYS A 285 1.57 -18.03 -45.05
CA LYS A 285 1.36 -17.64 -46.46
C LYS A 285 0.10 -16.80 -46.69
N ASP A 286 -0.97 -17.12 -45.97
CA ASP A 286 -2.28 -16.47 -46.15
C ASP A 286 -2.63 -15.46 -45.05
N TYR A 287 -1.63 -15.05 -44.27
CA TYR A 287 -1.79 -14.08 -43.20
C TYR A 287 -1.02 -12.79 -43.49
N VAL A 288 -1.57 -11.68 -43.02
CA VAL A 288 -0.80 -10.46 -42.77
C VAL A 288 -0.11 -10.63 -41.43
N VAL A 289 1.20 -10.71 -41.40
CA VAL A 289 1.93 -10.90 -40.14
C VAL A 289 2.32 -9.53 -39.60
N PHE A 290 1.77 -9.16 -38.44
CA PHE A 290 2.19 -7.93 -37.77
C PHE A 290 3.60 -8.09 -37.23
N ARG A 291 4.40 -7.05 -37.44
CA ARG A 291 5.78 -7.02 -36.98
C ARG A 291 5.81 -6.64 -35.50
N PRO A 292 6.54 -7.41 -34.67
CA PRO A 292 6.80 -7.02 -33.29
C PRO A 292 7.37 -5.60 -33.22
N LEU A 293 6.72 -4.72 -32.45
CA LEU A 293 7.25 -3.40 -32.08
C LEU A 293 8.27 -3.51 -30.94
N VAL A 294 8.10 -4.50 -30.07
CA VAL A 294 9.08 -4.88 -29.04
C VAL A 294 10.03 -5.90 -29.64
N THR A 295 11.32 -5.60 -29.67
CA THR A 295 12.35 -6.50 -30.20
C THR A 295 12.61 -7.68 -29.26
N ARG A 296 13.33 -8.70 -29.75
CA ARG A 296 13.73 -9.84 -28.92
C ARG A 296 14.58 -9.38 -27.73
N THR A 297 15.52 -8.47 -27.99
CA THR A 297 16.42 -7.91 -26.98
C THR A 297 15.64 -7.14 -25.93
N GLN A 298 14.72 -6.27 -26.34
CA GLN A 298 13.85 -5.53 -25.41
C GLN A 298 12.99 -6.47 -24.56
N ALA A 299 12.44 -7.55 -25.13
CA ALA A 299 11.67 -8.53 -24.35
C ALA A 299 12.52 -9.22 -23.27
N VAL A 300 13.79 -9.51 -23.56
CA VAL A 300 14.74 -10.08 -22.58
C VAL A 300 15.12 -9.06 -21.50
N GLU A 301 15.35 -7.81 -21.88
CA GLU A 301 15.61 -6.70 -20.96
C GLU A 301 14.42 -6.48 -20.02
N ASN A 302 13.20 -6.44 -20.57
CA ASN A 302 11.96 -6.30 -19.80
C ASN A 302 11.77 -7.45 -18.81
N LYS A 303 12.06 -8.70 -19.20
CA LYS A 303 12.09 -9.84 -18.26
C LYS A 303 13.13 -9.62 -17.15
N THR A 304 14.32 -9.11 -17.49
CA THR A 304 15.40 -8.89 -16.52
C THR A 304 15.01 -7.84 -15.48
N VAL A 305 14.41 -6.72 -15.92
CA VAL A 305 13.85 -5.69 -15.03
C VAL A 305 12.77 -6.28 -14.12
N PHE A 306 11.86 -7.08 -14.68
CA PHE A 306 10.82 -7.79 -13.93
C PHE A 306 11.40 -8.72 -12.85
N MET A 307 12.42 -9.52 -13.16
CA MET A 307 13.04 -10.40 -12.16
C MET A 307 13.75 -9.60 -11.06
N LYS A 308 14.43 -8.51 -11.44
CA LYS A 308 15.07 -7.62 -10.46
C LYS A 308 14.04 -7.00 -9.52
N LEU A 309 12.88 -6.60 -10.03
CA LEU A 309 11.80 -6.06 -9.20
C LEU A 309 11.28 -7.11 -8.19
N ILE A 310 11.06 -8.36 -8.61
CA ILE A 310 10.65 -9.44 -7.71
C ILE A 310 11.69 -9.61 -6.59
N GLN A 311 12.97 -9.74 -6.95
CA GLN A 311 14.08 -9.89 -5.99
C GLN A 311 14.19 -8.69 -5.03
N ASP A 312 14.05 -7.47 -5.56
CA ASP A 312 14.09 -6.24 -4.76
C ASP A 312 12.92 -6.21 -3.75
N LEU A 313 11.71 -6.61 -4.16
CA LEU A 313 10.54 -6.68 -3.27
C LEU A 313 10.68 -7.77 -2.20
N GLU A 314 11.17 -8.95 -2.55
CA GLU A 314 11.47 -10.04 -1.60
C GLU A 314 12.49 -9.57 -0.55
N MET A 315 13.58 -8.95 -1.00
CA MET A 315 14.60 -8.39 -0.11
C MET A 315 14.05 -7.28 0.78
N ARG A 316 13.19 -6.39 0.25
CA ARG A 316 12.53 -5.34 1.04
C ARG A 316 11.64 -5.95 2.14
N SER A 317 10.83 -6.96 1.80
CA SER A 317 9.98 -7.66 2.77
C SER A 317 10.79 -8.30 3.90
N GLN A 318 11.91 -8.96 3.54
CA GLN A 318 12.83 -9.57 4.50
C GLN A 318 13.49 -8.52 5.41
N ARG A 319 13.98 -7.41 4.84
CA ARG A 319 14.55 -6.30 5.61
C ARG A 319 13.54 -5.69 6.59
N LEU A 320 12.28 -5.53 6.19
CA LEU A 320 11.23 -5.05 7.09
C LEU A 320 11.06 -5.98 8.30
N MET A 321 11.05 -7.29 8.06
CA MET A 321 10.98 -8.29 9.14
C MET A 321 12.20 -8.21 10.08
N GLU A 322 13.40 -8.13 9.53
CA GLU A 322 14.63 -8.01 10.31
C GLU A 322 14.66 -6.74 11.15
N ARG A 323 14.24 -5.60 10.58
CA ARG A 323 14.18 -4.32 11.28
C ARG A 323 13.08 -4.26 12.33
N GLU A 324 11.92 -4.87 12.09
CA GLU A 324 10.87 -5.05 13.11
C GLU A 324 11.40 -5.83 14.32
N ASN A 325 12.04 -6.99 14.08
CA ASN A 325 12.60 -7.82 15.14
C ASN A 325 13.68 -7.08 15.94
N PHE A 326 14.56 -6.37 15.23
CA PHE A 326 15.61 -5.55 15.84
C PHE A 326 15.05 -4.44 16.74
N LEU A 327 14.08 -3.67 16.24
CA LEU A 327 13.45 -2.59 17.02
C LEU A 327 12.67 -3.13 18.22
N THR A 328 12.04 -4.29 18.08
CA THR A 328 11.35 -4.99 19.18
C THR A 328 12.35 -5.34 20.29
N LEU A 329 13.48 -5.95 19.95
CA LEU A 329 14.51 -6.33 20.91
C LEU A 329 15.09 -5.11 21.67
N ILE A 330 15.38 -4.02 20.95
CA ILE A 330 15.86 -2.78 21.58
C ILE A 330 14.78 -2.19 22.49
N THR A 331 13.52 -2.23 22.06
CA THR A 331 12.40 -1.72 22.85
C THR A 331 12.23 -2.52 24.13
N GLU A 332 12.33 -3.85 24.09
CA GLU A 332 12.30 -4.70 25.29
C GLU A 332 13.39 -4.34 26.29
N LYS A 333 14.61 -4.07 25.81
CA LYS A 333 15.71 -3.58 26.66
C LYS A 333 15.33 -2.28 27.38
N TRP A 334 14.78 -1.30 26.67
CA TRP A 334 14.37 -0.03 27.27
C TRP A 334 13.17 -0.15 28.21
N LEU A 335 12.19 -0.99 27.87
CA LEU A 335 11.06 -1.28 28.74
C LEU A 335 11.54 -1.91 30.06
N LYS A 336 12.55 -2.77 30.01
CA LYS A 336 13.19 -3.32 31.21
C LYS A 336 13.82 -2.22 32.06
N VAL A 337 14.61 -1.32 31.46
CA VAL A 337 15.24 -0.18 32.16
C VAL A 337 14.19 0.71 32.84
N ILE A 338 13.07 1.00 32.16
CA ILE A 338 11.98 1.80 32.74
C ILE A 338 11.34 1.04 33.91
N SER A 339 11.10 -0.27 33.76
CA SER A 339 10.48 -1.07 34.81
C SER A 339 11.34 -1.18 36.06
N GLU A 340 12.65 -1.36 35.92
CA GLU A 340 13.61 -1.38 37.02
C GLU A 340 13.61 -0.02 37.73
N LYS A 341 13.63 1.09 36.97
CA LYS A 341 13.58 2.44 37.53
C LYS A 341 12.28 2.73 38.29
N ILE A 342 11.13 2.21 37.83
CA ILE A 342 9.85 2.32 38.53
C ILE A 342 9.92 1.60 39.88
N VAL A 343 10.47 0.39 39.93
CA VAL A 343 10.64 -0.38 41.17
C VAL A 343 11.58 0.35 42.13
N GLU A 344 12.76 0.77 41.67
CA GLU A 344 13.73 1.51 42.47
C GLU A 344 13.15 2.82 43.04
N THR A 345 12.41 3.57 42.20
CA THR A 345 11.75 4.81 42.63
C THR A 345 10.68 4.52 43.69
N GLY A 346 9.88 3.46 43.50
CA GLY A 346 8.87 3.03 44.46
C GLY A 346 9.44 2.61 45.80
N GLU A 347 10.53 1.84 45.80
CA GLU A 347 11.25 1.43 47.02
C GLU A 347 11.87 2.64 47.73
N SER A 348 12.47 3.57 46.99
CA SER A 348 13.04 4.80 47.55
C SER A 348 11.99 5.66 48.25
N TYR A 349 10.83 5.87 47.62
CA TYR A 349 9.73 6.63 48.26
C TYR A 349 9.12 5.86 49.44
N LYS A 350 9.04 4.54 49.39
CA LYS A 350 8.59 3.73 50.53
C LYS A 350 9.46 3.96 51.76
N VAL A 351 10.79 3.90 51.62
CA VAL A 351 11.74 4.18 52.70
C VAL A 351 11.58 5.61 53.22
N LYS A 352 11.55 6.61 52.32
CA LYS A 352 11.37 8.03 52.70
C LYS A 352 10.05 8.27 53.45
N ILE A 353 8.96 7.63 53.03
CA ILE A 353 7.66 7.73 53.70
C ILE A 353 7.73 7.10 55.09
N GLU A 354 8.31 5.90 55.22
CA GLU A 354 8.46 5.23 56.53
C GLU A 354 9.29 6.06 57.51
N GLU A 355 10.39 6.67 57.05
CA GLU A 355 11.21 7.57 57.88
C GLU A 355 10.45 8.84 58.27
N THR A 356 9.72 9.44 57.32
CA THR A 356 8.91 10.64 57.57
C THR A 356 7.75 10.36 58.52
N VAL A 357 7.10 9.19 58.41
CA VAL A 357 6.04 8.75 59.33
C VAL A 357 6.59 8.64 60.74
N LYS A 358 7.76 8.01 60.93
CA LYS A 358 8.40 7.91 62.25
C LYS A 358 8.73 9.30 62.85
N ASP A 359 9.25 10.22 62.03
CA ASP A 359 9.51 11.60 62.46
C ASP A 359 8.21 12.31 62.87
N VAL A 360 7.16 12.22 62.03
CA VAL A 360 5.86 12.83 62.28
C VAL A 360 5.18 12.26 63.52
N GLU A 361 5.20 10.94 63.74
CA GLU A 361 4.66 10.31 64.95
C GLU A 361 5.38 10.80 66.21
N LYS A 362 6.71 10.94 66.15
CA LYS A 362 7.50 11.50 67.25
C LYS A 362 7.11 12.95 67.55
N GLN A 363 6.98 13.79 66.51
CA GLN A 363 6.58 15.20 66.66
C GLN A 363 5.16 15.33 67.20
N ILE A 364 4.22 14.51 66.71
CA ILE A 364 2.84 14.46 67.24
C ILE A 364 2.85 14.06 68.71
N GLY A 365 3.66 13.07 69.10
CA GLY A 365 3.84 12.68 70.50
C GLY A 365 4.29 13.84 71.38
N MET A 366 5.28 14.62 70.93
CA MET A 366 5.74 15.83 71.64
C MET A 366 4.66 16.92 71.72
N LEU A 367 3.92 17.15 70.63
CA LEU A 367 2.82 18.11 70.60
C LEU A 367 1.68 17.71 71.54
N LEU A 368 1.35 16.42 71.63
CA LEU A 368 0.35 15.91 72.56
C LEU A 368 0.77 16.09 74.03
N GLN A 369 2.05 15.86 74.35
CA GLN A 369 2.59 16.13 75.68
C GLN A 369 2.52 17.62 76.03
N LEU A 370 2.99 18.49 75.14
CA LEU A 370 2.92 19.94 75.31
C LEU A 370 1.47 20.44 75.46
N ARG A 371 0.54 19.88 74.68
CA ARG A 371 -0.89 20.17 74.81
C ARG A 371 -1.41 19.84 76.20
N GLU A 372 -1.02 18.68 76.74
CA GLU A 372 -1.43 18.26 78.08
C GLU A 372 -0.81 19.14 79.17
N GLU A 373 0.43 19.58 79.01
CA GLU A 373 1.08 20.53 79.91
C GLU A 373 0.39 21.90 79.91
N GLU A 374 0.04 22.44 78.74
CA GLU A 374 -0.70 23.70 78.62
C GLU A 374 -2.11 23.60 79.25
N LEU A 375 -2.81 22.49 79.05
CA LEU A 375 -4.09 22.24 79.71
C LEU A 375 -3.93 22.15 81.23
N LYS A 376 -2.89 21.49 81.74
CA LYS A 376 -2.58 21.45 83.19
C LYS A 376 -2.28 22.83 83.76
N LYS A 377 -1.58 23.71 83.03
CA LYS A 377 -1.36 25.10 83.43
C LYS A 377 -2.68 25.88 83.51
N LEU A 378 -3.58 25.66 82.55
CA LEU A 378 -4.92 26.27 82.56
C LEU A 378 -5.75 25.78 83.75
N ASP A 379 -5.71 24.48 84.04
CA ASP A 379 -6.39 23.89 85.20
C ASP A 379 -5.82 24.41 86.53
N ALA A 380 -4.49 24.55 86.63
CA ALA A 380 -3.83 25.13 87.81
C ALA A 380 -4.18 26.62 88.00
N TRP A 381 -4.22 27.38 86.90
CA TRP A 381 -4.68 28.77 86.92
C TRP A 381 -6.14 28.85 87.38
N PHE A 382 -7.00 27.94 86.94
CA PHE A 382 -8.38 27.86 87.38
C PHE A 382 -8.50 27.56 88.87
N ALA A 383 -7.76 26.58 89.39
CA ALA A 383 -7.75 26.26 90.81
C ALA A 383 -7.33 27.47 91.68
N GLU A 384 -6.36 28.25 91.22
CA GLU A 384 -5.95 29.48 91.90
C GLU A 384 -7.00 30.59 91.78
N ALA A 385 -7.65 30.73 90.62
CA ALA A 385 -8.77 31.66 90.44
C ALA A 385 -9.96 31.31 91.35
N ASP A 386 -10.27 30.03 91.50
CA ASP A 386 -11.33 29.51 92.37
C ASP A 386 -11.00 29.78 93.86
N LYS A 387 -9.75 29.56 94.26
CA LYS A 387 -9.26 29.91 95.60
C LYS A 387 -9.34 31.42 95.88
N ASN A 388 -8.99 32.26 94.91
CA ASN A 388 -9.11 33.71 95.03
C ASN A 388 -10.58 34.16 95.09
N LEU A 389 -11.47 33.50 94.36
CA LEU A 389 -12.91 33.74 94.46
C LEU A 389 -13.44 33.37 95.85
N ILE A 390 -13.00 32.24 96.43
CA ILE A 390 -13.35 31.84 97.80
C ILE A 390 -12.85 32.88 98.81
N LEU A 391 -11.65 33.45 98.61
CA LEU A 391 -11.11 34.54 99.43
C LEU A 391 -11.97 35.81 99.29
N GLU A 392 -12.32 36.22 98.06
CA GLU A 392 -13.17 37.38 97.80
C GLU A 392 -14.57 37.21 98.42
N ILE A 393 -15.14 35.99 98.37
CA ILE A 393 -16.37 35.61 99.06
C ILE A 393 -16.17 35.74 100.59
N LYS A 394 -15.08 35.21 101.15
CA LYS A 394 -14.79 35.33 102.59
C LYS A 394 -14.62 36.79 103.04
N GLU A 395 -13.99 37.64 102.24
CA GLU A 395 -13.88 39.08 102.54
C GLU A 395 -15.22 39.81 102.45
N LEU A 396 -16.04 39.49 101.44
CA LEU A 396 -17.37 40.08 101.25
C LEU A 396 -18.36 39.67 102.35
N PHE A 397 -18.27 38.43 102.85
CA PHE A 397 -19.20 37.88 103.84
C PHE A 397 -18.63 37.82 105.27
N GLY A 398 -17.33 38.03 105.48
CA GLY A 398 -16.69 38.03 106.81
C GLY A 398 -17.33 39.01 107.80
N PRO A 399 -17.59 40.27 107.43
CA PRO A 399 -18.31 41.22 108.29
C PRO A 399 -19.76 40.79 108.56
N LEU A 400 -20.36 39.98 107.68
CA LEU A 400 -21.72 39.46 107.84
C LEU A 400 -21.77 38.30 108.85
N ILE A 401 -20.73 37.45 108.84
CA ILE A 401 -20.57 36.33 109.77
C ILE A 401 -20.33 36.85 111.19
N GLU A 402 -19.48 37.87 111.37
CA GLU A 402 -19.29 38.51 112.69
C GLU A 402 -20.59 39.10 113.24
N VAL A 403 -21.42 39.73 112.39
CA VAL A 403 -22.73 40.25 112.79
C VAL A 403 -23.72 39.13 113.15
N LEU A 404 -23.69 37.99 112.44
CA LEU A 404 -24.54 36.84 112.73
C LEU A 404 -24.08 36.08 113.98
N GLU A 405 -22.78 35.97 114.23
CA GLU A 405 -22.19 35.38 115.43
C GLU A 405 -22.47 36.25 116.67
N ASP A 406 -22.41 37.59 116.58
CA ASP A 406 -22.78 38.50 117.68
C ASP A 406 -24.29 38.44 118.00
N VAL A 407 -25.14 38.20 116.99
CA VAL A 407 -26.58 37.95 117.18
C VAL A 407 -26.85 36.58 117.81
N ALA A 408 -26.11 35.53 117.42
CA ALA A 408 -26.24 34.18 117.98
C ALA A 408 -25.75 34.10 119.43
N LEU A 409 -24.62 34.74 119.77
CA LEU A 409 -24.10 34.81 121.14
C LEU A 409 -25.04 35.55 122.09
N LYS A 410 -25.59 36.70 121.66
CA LYS A 410 -26.57 37.43 122.49
C LYS A 410 -27.86 36.66 122.70
N SER A 411 -28.28 35.83 121.73
CA SER A 411 -29.47 34.98 121.88
C SER A 411 -29.24 33.76 122.81
N THR A 412 -28.00 33.36 123.04
CA THR A 412 -27.67 32.22 123.93
C THR A 412 -27.38 32.66 125.37
N GLU A 413 -26.77 33.83 125.59
CA GLU A 413 -26.54 34.38 126.94
C GLU A 413 -27.83 34.88 127.65
N GLU A 414 -28.88 35.27 126.91
CA GLU A 414 -30.18 35.64 127.51
C GLU A 414 -31.09 34.44 127.85
N ILE A 415 -30.85 33.25 127.28
CA ILE A 415 -31.69 32.06 127.48
C ILE A 415 -31.19 31.20 128.66
N GLU A 416 -29.89 31.16 128.96
CA GLU A 416 -29.33 30.34 130.05
C GLU A 416 -29.46 30.95 131.46
N LYS A 417 -29.86 32.22 131.60
CA LYS A 417 -29.97 32.90 132.90
C LYS A 417 -31.39 33.02 133.47
N SER A 418 -32.40 32.47 132.78
CA SER A 418 -33.83 32.68 133.11
C SER A 418 -34.60 31.42 133.54
N ILE A 419 -33.99 30.24 133.63
CA ILE A 419 -34.75 29.02 133.99
C ILE A 419 -33.97 28.13 134.97
N ASP A 420 -33.87 28.61 136.21
CA ASP A 420 -33.92 27.74 137.38
C ASP A 420 -34.75 28.44 138.47
N GLU A 421 -35.85 27.78 138.84
CA GLU A 421 -36.86 28.13 139.84
C GLU A 421 -37.86 29.28 139.54
N LYS A 422 -39.18 29.10 139.55
CA LYS A 422 -40.10 27.96 139.47
C LYS A 422 -41.52 28.55 139.48
N ILE A 423 -42.40 27.93 138.69
CA ILE A 423 -43.82 27.61 139.01
C ILE A 423 -44.93 28.64 138.73
N SER A 424 -45.95 28.08 138.06
CA SER A 424 -47.39 28.40 138.00
C SER A 424 -47.95 29.28 136.88
N VAL A 425 -48.23 28.59 135.76
CA VAL A 425 -49.58 28.38 135.17
C VAL A 425 -50.37 29.63 134.74
N LEU A 426 -50.38 29.81 133.40
CA LEU A 426 -51.56 29.96 132.51
C LEU A 426 -52.62 31.02 132.86
N GLU A 427 -52.77 32.06 132.02
CA GLU A 427 -53.77 32.11 130.91
C GLU A 427 -54.03 33.55 130.39
N VAL A 428 -54.00 33.67 129.06
CA VAL A 428 -54.80 34.59 128.21
C VAL A 428 -54.48 36.10 128.20
N ILE A 429 -53.60 36.46 127.25
CA ILE A 429 -53.87 37.26 126.03
C ILE A 429 -54.51 38.67 126.13
N GLU A 430 -53.89 39.56 125.34
CA GLU A 430 -54.39 40.82 124.76
C GLU A 430 -54.81 41.97 125.67
N GLY A 431 -53.83 42.83 125.91
CA GLY A 431 -54.07 44.26 126.01
C GLY A 431 -52.80 45.03 126.29
N ARG A 432 -52.31 45.77 125.27
CA ARG A 432 -51.27 46.83 125.33
C ARG A 432 -49.83 46.32 125.24
N ILE A 433 -49.32 45.97 124.06
CA ILE A 433 -48.86 46.94 123.04
C ILE A 433 -48.42 48.28 123.66
N GLN A 434 -47.17 48.33 124.11
CA GLN A 434 -46.28 49.49 123.95
C GLN A 434 -44.85 49.16 124.43
N LYS A 435 -44.13 48.39 123.61
CA LYS A 435 -42.66 48.47 123.45
C LYS A 435 -42.18 47.74 122.18
N LEU A 436 -43.01 47.76 121.13
CA LEU A 436 -42.60 47.48 119.76
C LEU A 436 -41.98 48.74 119.16
N ALA A 437 -40.73 49.04 119.51
CA ALA A 437 -39.99 50.18 118.95
C ALA A 437 -38.79 49.79 118.08
N ASN A 438 -38.36 48.52 118.02
CA ASN A 438 -37.15 48.17 117.24
C ASN A 438 -37.40 47.22 116.04
N VAL A 439 -38.59 46.63 115.87
CA VAL A 439 -38.81 45.62 114.80
C VAL A 439 -38.78 46.21 113.38
N SER A 440 -39.25 47.45 113.15
CA SER A 440 -39.19 48.09 111.82
C SER A 440 -37.77 48.55 111.45
N GLU A 441 -36.95 48.92 112.43
CA GLU A 441 -35.54 49.26 112.23
C GLU A 441 -34.70 48.02 111.91
N TYR A 442 -34.93 46.91 112.63
CA TYR A 442 -34.33 45.62 112.29
C TYR A 442 -34.83 45.13 110.92
N MET A 443 -36.11 45.22 110.58
CA MET A 443 -36.61 44.86 109.24
C MET A 443 -35.99 45.69 108.11
N ASN A 444 -35.80 47.01 108.29
CA ASN A 444 -35.16 47.85 107.27
C ASN A 444 -33.64 47.58 107.17
N LYS A 445 -32.95 47.33 108.28
CA LYS A 445 -31.54 46.90 108.28
C LYS A 445 -31.38 45.54 107.61
N THR A 446 -32.22 44.56 107.93
CA THR A 446 -32.21 43.24 107.31
C THR A 446 -32.57 43.32 105.82
N LYS A 447 -33.53 44.17 105.43
CA LYS A 447 -33.87 44.37 104.01
C LYS A 447 -32.73 45.00 103.21
N LYS A 448 -32.05 46.02 103.75
CA LYS A 448 -30.81 46.56 103.17
C LYS A 448 -29.67 45.54 103.11
N LEU A 449 -29.56 44.70 104.14
CA LEU A 449 -28.57 43.63 104.20
C LEU A 449 -28.82 42.59 103.10
N VAL A 450 -30.07 42.12 102.96
CA VAL A 450 -30.51 41.19 101.92
C VAL A 450 -30.33 41.79 100.52
N GLU A 451 -30.58 43.09 100.36
CA GLU A 451 -30.41 43.80 99.08
C GLU A 451 -28.92 43.95 98.71
N ASN A 452 -28.04 44.18 99.69
CA ASN A 452 -26.60 44.21 99.52
C ASN A 452 -26.03 42.81 99.23
N ILE A 453 -26.48 41.79 99.96
CA ILE A 453 -26.13 40.38 99.72
C ILE A 453 -26.57 39.96 98.31
N SER A 454 -27.78 40.33 97.88
CA SER A 454 -28.29 40.04 96.54
C SER A 454 -27.43 40.70 95.46
N LYS A 455 -26.97 41.94 95.66
CA LYS A 455 -26.03 42.61 94.74
C LYS A 455 -24.66 41.93 94.72
N SER A 456 -24.13 41.51 95.87
CA SER A 456 -22.86 40.79 95.97
C SER A 456 -22.93 39.41 95.33
N ILE A 457 -24.01 38.64 95.54
CA ILE A 457 -24.27 37.36 94.87
C ILE A 457 -24.31 37.54 93.36
N LYS A 458 -25.06 38.54 92.84
CA LYS A 458 -25.08 38.83 91.39
C LYS A 458 -23.70 39.18 90.83
N LYS A 459 -22.87 39.88 91.62
CA LYS A 459 -21.50 40.21 91.21
C LYS A 459 -20.64 38.95 91.16
N ILE A 460 -20.71 38.08 92.17
CA ILE A 460 -20.03 36.78 92.22
C ILE A 460 -20.46 35.88 91.05
N ASP A 461 -21.77 35.75 90.81
CA ASP A 461 -22.32 34.99 89.68
C ASP A 461 -21.78 35.50 88.33
N SER A 462 -21.73 36.83 88.15
CA SER A 462 -21.18 37.43 86.93
C SER A 462 -19.68 37.20 86.76
N THR A 463 -18.93 37.07 87.87
CA THR A 463 -17.50 36.76 87.86
C THR A 463 -17.27 35.29 87.54
N ILE A 464 -18.05 34.38 88.16
CA ILE A 464 -18.05 32.94 87.86
C ILE A 464 -18.36 32.72 86.37
N GLU A 465 -19.38 33.39 85.83
CA GLU A 465 -19.76 33.25 84.43
C GLU A 465 -18.66 33.73 83.47
N LYS A 466 -17.98 34.84 83.79
CA LYS A 466 -16.85 35.36 83.01
C LYS A 466 -15.64 34.43 83.05
N ILE A 467 -15.30 33.89 84.23
CA ILE A 467 -14.19 32.96 84.40
C ILE A 467 -14.48 31.66 83.65
N SER A 468 -15.68 31.09 83.82
CA SER A 468 -16.10 29.87 83.11
C SER A 468 -16.07 30.04 81.58
N LYS A 469 -16.61 31.14 81.05
CA LYS A 469 -16.53 31.44 79.61
C LYS A 469 -15.10 31.59 79.12
N LYS A 470 -14.24 32.25 79.90
CA LYS A 470 -12.83 32.43 79.53
C LYS A 470 -12.09 31.10 79.46
N ILE A 471 -12.31 30.20 80.43
CA ILE A 471 -11.71 28.86 80.45
C ILE A 471 -12.14 28.06 79.23
N GLU A 472 -13.44 28.09 78.91
CA GLU A 472 -13.96 27.38 77.75
C GLU A 472 -13.35 27.90 76.44
N VAL A 473 -13.22 29.23 76.31
CA VAL A 473 -12.56 29.87 75.16
C VAL A 473 -11.07 29.50 75.08
N ASP A 474 -10.32 29.62 76.17
CA ASP A 474 -8.88 29.37 76.21
C ASP A 474 -8.58 27.87 75.98
N LYS A 475 -9.38 26.97 76.57
CA LYS A 475 -9.29 25.53 76.34
C LYS A 475 -9.55 25.17 74.87
N ASN A 476 -10.61 25.73 74.27
CA ASN A 476 -10.91 25.50 72.86
C ASN A 476 -9.84 26.10 71.95
N ALA A 477 -9.24 27.24 72.31
CA ALA A 477 -8.14 27.85 71.57
C ALA A 477 -6.88 26.96 71.59
N ILE A 478 -6.50 26.42 72.76
CA ILE A 478 -5.38 25.48 72.91
C ILE A 478 -5.63 24.22 72.07
N LEU A 479 -6.82 23.61 72.19
CA LEU A 479 -7.16 22.42 71.41
C LEU A 479 -7.07 22.69 69.90
N LYS A 480 -7.65 23.81 69.43
CA LYS A 480 -7.62 24.18 68.01
C LYS A 480 -6.21 24.44 67.49
N ASP A 481 -5.36 25.12 68.26
CA ASP A 481 -3.97 25.40 67.88
C ASP A 481 -3.15 24.11 67.74
N PHE A 482 -3.21 23.23 68.76
CA PHE A 482 -2.49 21.96 68.73
C PHE A 482 -3.05 20.98 67.69
N ASP A 483 -4.37 20.93 67.51
CA ASP A 483 -4.98 20.12 66.45
C ASP A 483 -4.54 20.62 65.07
N GLY A 484 -4.44 21.94 64.87
CA GLY A 484 -3.90 22.56 63.67
C GLY A 484 -2.44 22.13 63.40
N LYS A 485 -1.58 22.22 64.42
CA LYS A 485 -0.16 21.78 64.33
C LYS A 485 -0.04 20.28 64.06
N ILE A 486 -0.87 19.45 64.68
CA ILE A 486 -0.90 18.00 64.43
C ILE A 486 -1.36 17.72 62.98
N MET A 487 -2.34 18.46 62.47
CA MET A 487 -2.79 18.35 61.08
C MET A 487 -1.68 18.74 60.11
N GLU A 488 -0.94 19.81 60.38
CA GLU A 488 0.21 20.24 59.58
C GLU A 488 1.29 19.15 59.53
N GLN A 489 1.63 18.52 60.67
CA GLN A 489 2.58 17.40 60.68
C GLN A 489 2.09 16.21 59.85
N ARG A 490 0.80 15.84 59.95
CA ARG A 490 0.22 14.76 59.14
C ARG A 490 0.27 15.08 57.64
N SER A 491 0.04 16.34 57.26
CA SER A 491 0.03 16.77 55.86
C SER A 491 1.38 16.55 55.16
N ARG A 492 2.51 16.56 55.88
CA ARG A 492 3.84 16.27 55.32
C ARG A 492 3.90 14.87 54.70
N VAL A 493 3.29 13.87 55.35
CA VAL A 493 3.23 12.49 54.86
C VAL A 493 2.34 12.40 53.61
N ASP A 494 1.20 13.09 53.63
CA ASP A 494 0.26 13.07 52.51
C ASP A 494 0.84 13.75 51.27
N LEU A 495 1.51 14.89 51.43
CA LEU A 495 2.24 15.57 50.34
C LEU A 495 3.30 14.66 49.71
N LEU A 496 4.07 13.94 50.53
CA LEU A 496 5.11 13.02 50.04
C LEU A 496 4.51 11.80 49.32
N LYS A 497 3.36 11.29 49.78
CA LYS A 497 2.63 10.22 49.10
C LYS A 497 2.09 10.66 47.74
N GLU A 498 1.54 11.87 47.66
CA GLU A 498 1.06 12.45 46.39
C GLU A 498 2.23 12.70 45.42
N GLU A 499 3.38 13.20 45.90
CA GLU A 499 4.59 13.33 45.10
C GLU A 499 5.06 11.98 44.53
N ALA A 500 5.13 10.94 45.39
CA ALA A 500 5.51 9.58 44.97
C ALA A 500 4.57 9.06 43.88
N LYS A 501 3.26 9.26 44.05
CA LYS A 501 2.24 8.88 43.08
C LYS A 501 2.40 9.61 41.75
N ASP A 502 2.64 10.92 41.77
CA ASP A 502 2.87 11.74 40.57
C ASP A 502 4.11 11.24 39.80
N VAL A 503 5.24 11.04 40.48
CA VAL A 503 6.48 10.58 39.83
C VAL A 503 6.32 9.18 39.23
N LEU A 504 5.73 8.24 39.97
CA LEU A 504 5.49 6.87 39.47
C LEU A 504 4.51 6.88 38.29
N SER A 505 3.47 7.73 38.34
CA SER A 505 2.50 7.85 37.24
C SER A 505 3.15 8.37 35.96
N LYS A 506 4.06 9.36 36.05
CA LYS A 506 4.82 9.88 34.90
C LYS A 506 5.68 8.80 34.26
N GLN A 507 6.34 7.96 35.06
CA GLN A 507 7.14 6.84 34.56
C GLN A 507 6.27 5.75 33.90
N GLN A 508 5.10 5.45 34.47
CA GLN A 508 4.13 4.52 33.87
C GLN A 508 3.57 5.06 32.54
N ILE A 509 3.28 6.35 32.44
CA ILE A 509 2.87 7.01 31.20
C ILE A 509 3.95 6.89 30.15
N LEU A 510 5.22 7.15 30.50
CA LEU A 510 6.35 6.99 29.59
C LEU A 510 6.49 5.54 29.09
N MET A 511 6.36 4.55 29.97
CA MET A 511 6.34 3.14 29.58
C MET A 511 5.18 2.84 28.62
N GLY A 512 3.99 3.40 28.89
CA GLY A 512 2.82 3.29 28.01
C GLY A 512 3.06 3.90 26.63
N ARG A 513 3.71 5.07 26.56
CA ARG A 513 4.09 5.71 25.30
C ARG A 513 5.03 4.82 24.47
N VAL A 514 6.08 4.27 25.08
CA VAL A 514 7.00 3.33 24.41
C VAL A 514 6.23 2.14 23.81
N LYS A 515 5.37 1.50 24.63
CA LYS A 515 4.56 0.35 24.21
C LYS A 515 3.61 0.70 23.06
N SER A 516 2.96 1.86 23.11
CA SER A 516 2.09 2.34 22.03
C SER A 516 2.87 2.51 20.74
N LYS A 517 4.02 3.19 20.79
CA LYS A 517 4.80 3.50 19.58
C LYS A 517 5.40 2.28 18.91
N ILE A 518 5.88 1.30 19.68
CA ILE A 518 6.34 0.04 19.07
C ILE A 518 5.18 -0.76 18.47
N GLN A 519 4.00 -0.73 19.10
CA GLN A 519 2.81 -1.40 18.55
C GLN A 519 2.36 -0.75 17.24
N GLU A 520 2.35 0.58 17.16
CA GLU A 520 2.06 1.32 15.92
C GLU A 520 3.07 0.98 14.82
N LEU A 521 4.37 0.94 15.13
CA LEU A 521 5.43 0.53 14.19
C LEU A 521 5.25 -0.92 13.70
N SER A 522 4.97 -1.87 14.61
CA SER A 522 4.71 -3.26 14.23
C SER A 522 3.50 -3.39 13.31
N GLN A 523 2.41 -2.66 13.58
CA GLN A 523 1.24 -2.63 12.71
C GLN A 523 1.57 -2.08 11.32
N LEU A 524 2.38 -1.01 11.25
CA LEU A 524 2.87 -0.46 9.98
C LEU A 524 3.68 -1.52 9.24
N PHE A 525 4.69 -2.16 9.85
CA PHE A 525 5.51 -3.18 9.19
C PHE A 525 4.69 -4.38 8.70
N GLN A 526 3.69 -4.82 9.47
CA GLN A 526 2.78 -5.89 9.05
C GLN A 526 1.95 -5.49 7.84
N ARG A 527 1.38 -4.28 7.83
CA ARG A 527 0.61 -3.76 6.69
C ARG A 527 1.48 -3.71 5.44
N GLU A 528 2.68 -3.11 5.53
CA GLU A 528 3.54 -2.92 4.37
C GLU A 528 4.10 -4.25 3.82
N ARG A 529 4.45 -5.21 4.69
CA ARG A 529 4.80 -6.58 4.23
C ARG A 529 3.63 -7.28 3.54
N LYS A 530 2.39 -7.08 4.01
CA LYS A 530 1.20 -7.63 3.38
C LYS A 530 0.99 -7.02 1.99
N GLU A 531 1.16 -5.72 1.84
CA GLU A 531 1.11 -5.04 0.54
C GLU A 531 2.19 -5.56 -0.42
N ILE A 532 3.44 -5.70 0.04
CA ILE A 532 4.52 -6.31 -0.74
C ILE A 532 4.16 -7.76 -1.13
N GLY A 533 3.59 -8.55 -0.19
CA GLY A 533 3.14 -9.91 -0.47
C GLY A 533 2.04 -9.98 -1.55
N HIS A 534 1.09 -9.04 -1.55
CA HIS A 534 0.09 -8.93 -2.61
C HIS A 534 0.72 -8.60 -3.96
N LEU A 535 1.69 -7.68 -3.99
CA LEU A 535 2.42 -7.34 -5.21
C LEU A 535 3.25 -8.51 -5.74
N LEU A 536 3.94 -9.25 -4.87
CA LEU A 536 4.69 -10.45 -5.26
C LEU A 536 3.76 -11.51 -5.84
N ASN A 537 2.58 -11.73 -5.27
CA ASN A 537 1.58 -12.66 -5.83
C ASN A 537 1.09 -12.20 -7.21
N LEU A 538 0.83 -10.89 -7.37
CA LEU A 538 0.47 -10.29 -8.65
C LEU A 538 1.57 -10.53 -9.70
N LEU A 539 2.83 -10.22 -9.37
CA LEU A 539 3.96 -10.39 -10.29
C LEU A 539 4.19 -11.87 -10.63
N ASN A 540 4.13 -12.77 -9.64
CA ASN A 540 4.30 -14.20 -9.86
C ASN A 540 3.19 -14.79 -10.75
N SER A 541 1.99 -14.22 -10.74
CA SER A 541 0.92 -14.64 -11.66
C SER A 541 1.15 -14.26 -13.12
N LEU A 542 2.12 -13.38 -13.40
CA LEU A 542 2.58 -13.07 -14.77
C LEU A 542 3.55 -14.13 -15.31
N ILE A 543 4.00 -15.06 -14.46
CA ILE A 543 4.84 -16.19 -14.83
C ILE A 543 3.94 -17.38 -15.12
N VAL A 544 4.00 -17.86 -16.36
CA VAL A 544 3.13 -18.93 -16.87
C VAL A 544 3.91 -20.22 -17.06
N LYS A 545 3.23 -21.35 -16.92
CA LYS A 545 3.81 -22.65 -17.22
C LYS A 545 3.73 -22.90 -18.71
N MET A 546 4.83 -23.40 -19.27
CA MET A 546 4.88 -23.76 -20.68
C MET A 546 4.52 -25.24 -20.89
N PRO A 547 3.77 -25.57 -21.95
CA PRO A 547 3.47 -26.96 -22.30
C PRO A 547 4.75 -27.74 -22.66
N ASP A 548 5.68 -27.07 -23.34
CA ASP A 548 6.96 -27.58 -23.80
C ASP A 548 8.07 -26.71 -23.22
N LYS A 549 9.23 -27.31 -22.91
CA LYS A 549 10.38 -26.52 -22.45
C LYS A 549 10.85 -25.56 -23.55
N ILE A 550 10.95 -24.29 -23.21
CA ILE A 550 11.46 -23.23 -24.07
C ILE A 550 12.80 -22.77 -23.49
N PHE A 551 13.88 -22.88 -24.26
CA PHE A 551 15.23 -22.49 -23.81
C PHE A 551 15.69 -21.14 -24.36
N SER A 552 14.91 -20.52 -25.24
CA SER A 552 15.24 -19.21 -25.78
C SER A 552 13.97 -18.40 -26.08
N PRO A 553 14.04 -17.06 -26.01
CA PRO A 553 12.89 -16.21 -26.33
C PRO A 553 12.34 -16.56 -27.71
N SER A 554 11.04 -16.82 -27.78
CA SER A 554 10.36 -17.37 -28.95
C SER A 554 9.09 -16.58 -29.27
N LEU A 555 8.81 -16.35 -30.55
CA LEU A 555 7.57 -15.72 -31.01
C LEU A 555 6.44 -16.74 -31.11
N PHE A 556 5.31 -16.37 -30.54
CA PHE A 556 4.03 -17.02 -30.72
C PHE A 556 3.07 -16.00 -31.33
N TYR A 557 2.11 -16.48 -32.11
CA TYR A 557 1.15 -15.62 -32.75
C TYR A 557 -0.27 -16.06 -32.45
N ILE A 558 -1.11 -15.06 -32.21
CA ILE A 558 -2.55 -15.22 -32.14
C ILE A 558 -3.14 -14.78 -33.48
N PRO A 559 -3.88 -15.66 -34.17
CA PRO A 559 -4.61 -15.26 -35.36
C PRO A 559 -5.79 -14.36 -34.99
N LEU A 560 -5.95 -13.28 -35.74
CA LEU A 560 -7.08 -12.36 -35.70
C LEU A 560 -7.67 -12.27 -37.11
N TYR A 561 -8.96 -11.98 -37.22
CA TYR A 561 -9.54 -11.55 -38.48
C TYR A 561 -9.83 -10.06 -38.42
N ILE A 562 -9.62 -9.37 -39.53
CA ILE A 562 -9.98 -7.97 -39.68
C ILE A 562 -11.05 -7.87 -40.76
N GLY A 563 -12.24 -7.44 -40.36
CA GLY A 563 -13.29 -7.00 -41.26
C GLY A 563 -13.10 -5.53 -41.62
N LYS A 564 -13.15 -5.22 -42.91
CA LYS A 564 -13.18 -3.84 -43.42
C LYS A 564 -14.61 -3.49 -43.82
N PHE A 565 -15.21 -2.56 -43.10
CA PHE A 565 -16.48 -1.93 -43.46
C PHE A 565 -16.22 -0.59 -44.13
N GLU A 566 -17.04 -0.24 -45.12
CA GLU A 566 -17.04 1.08 -45.73
C GLU A 566 -18.48 1.60 -45.86
N ASP A 567 -18.69 2.86 -45.53
CA ASP A 567 -19.87 3.62 -45.91
C ASP A 567 -19.50 4.79 -46.83
N THR A 568 -20.47 5.65 -47.17
CA THR A 568 -20.25 6.83 -48.04
C THR A 568 -19.27 7.88 -47.50
N LYS A 569 -18.87 7.81 -46.22
CA LYS A 569 -18.12 8.83 -45.50
C LYS A 569 -16.81 8.32 -44.91
N GLN A 570 -16.74 7.06 -44.49
CA GLN A 570 -15.62 6.52 -43.73
C GLN A 570 -15.40 5.02 -43.96
N GLU A 571 -14.16 4.59 -43.77
CA GLU A 571 -13.81 3.18 -43.61
C GLU A 571 -13.64 2.86 -42.11
N ARG A 572 -14.08 1.67 -41.71
CA ARG A 572 -13.98 1.16 -40.34
C ARG A 572 -13.40 -0.23 -40.35
N PHE A 573 -12.41 -0.47 -39.49
CA PHE A 573 -11.89 -1.81 -39.24
C PHE A 573 -12.54 -2.39 -37.98
N PHE A 574 -12.87 -3.66 -38.03
CA PHE A 574 -13.34 -4.42 -36.87
C PHE A 574 -12.46 -5.64 -36.70
N VAL A 575 -11.95 -5.84 -35.49
CA VAL A 575 -11.10 -6.98 -35.17
C VAL A 575 -11.94 -8.09 -34.56
N VAL A 576 -11.88 -9.28 -35.17
CA VAL A 576 -12.45 -10.50 -34.63
C VAL A 576 -11.32 -11.31 -33.99
N PRO A 577 -11.32 -11.46 -32.65
CA PRO A 577 -10.36 -12.29 -31.94
C PRO A 577 -10.68 -13.79 -32.07
N PRO A 578 -9.80 -14.71 -31.60
CA PRO A 578 -10.10 -16.14 -31.54
C PRO A 578 -11.43 -16.42 -30.85
N LEU A 579 -12.12 -17.48 -31.27
CA LEU A 579 -13.49 -17.81 -30.84
C LEU A 579 -13.56 -19.20 -30.22
N VAL A 580 -14.50 -19.39 -29.29
CA VAL A 580 -14.89 -20.68 -28.73
C VAL A 580 -16.32 -21.00 -29.16
N LEU A 581 -16.51 -22.17 -29.77
CA LEU A 581 -17.84 -22.69 -30.07
C LEU A 581 -18.42 -23.37 -28.84
N LEU A 582 -19.52 -22.84 -28.31
CA LEU A 582 -20.30 -23.46 -27.24
C LEU A 582 -21.29 -24.45 -27.85
N LYS A 583 -21.14 -25.74 -27.54
CA LYS A 583 -22.15 -26.75 -27.87
C LYS A 583 -23.31 -26.62 -26.90
N SER A 584 -24.38 -25.95 -27.32
CA SER A 584 -25.64 -25.86 -26.57
C SER A 584 -26.65 -26.88 -27.08
N ASN A 585 -27.49 -27.41 -26.18
CA ASN A 585 -28.67 -28.20 -26.56
C ASN A 585 -29.84 -27.33 -27.02
N GLU A 586 -29.77 -26.01 -26.79
CA GLU A 586 -30.79 -25.03 -27.16
C GLU A 586 -30.22 -24.05 -28.20
N THR A 587 -30.92 -23.91 -29.33
CA THR A 587 -30.59 -22.97 -30.41
C THR A 587 -31.14 -21.58 -30.07
N ILE A 588 -30.28 -20.55 -30.03
CA ILE A 588 -30.69 -19.17 -29.78
C ILE A 588 -30.87 -18.46 -31.13
N SER A 589 -32.05 -17.91 -31.40
CA SER A 589 -32.26 -17.09 -32.60
C SER A 589 -31.57 -15.73 -32.45
N CYS A 590 -30.81 -15.36 -33.47
CA CYS A 590 -30.08 -14.10 -33.53
C CYS A 590 -30.86 -13.08 -34.36
N ASP A 591 -31.43 -12.06 -33.70
CA ASP A 591 -31.82 -10.85 -34.40
C ASP A 591 -30.54 -10.03 -34.59
N PHE A 592 -29.80 -10.35 -35.66
CA PHE A 592 -28.50 -9.77 -35.97
C PHE A 592 -28.53 -8.24 -35.73
N GLY A 593 -27.80 -7.75 -34.73
CA GLY A 593 -27.86 -6.37 -34.24
C GLY A 593 -28.24 -6.19 -32.77
N GLN A 594 -28.72 -7.22 -32.04
CA GLN A 594 -28.92 -7.17 -30.58
C GLN A 594 -28.70 -8.49 -29.81
N LYS A 595 -28.33 -9.60 -30.46
CA LYS A 595 -28.02 -10.88 -29.79
C LYS A 595 -26.86 -11.60 -30.50
N THR A 596 -25.79 -11.82 -29.75
CA THR A 596 -24.61 -12.56 -30.19
C THR A 596 -24.96 -14.02 -30.43
N LEU A 597 -24.48 -14.57 -31.54
CA LEU A 597 -24.42 -16.01 -31.82
C LEU A 597 -23.93 -16.78 -30.57
N PRO A 598 -24.19 -18.09 -30.41
CA PRO A 598 -23.59 -18.91 -29.35
C PRO A 598 -22.09 -19.19 -29.61
N LEU A 599 -21.39 -18.18 -30.11
CA LEU A 599 -19.95 -18.03 -30.19
C LEU A 599 -19.53 -17.25 -28.95
N ASP A 600 -18.69 -17.86 -28.12
CA ASP A 600 -18.13 -17.16 -26.97
C ASP A 600 -16.71 -16.68 -27.30
N LEU A 601 -16.33 -15.57 -26.68
CA LEU A 601 -14.94 -15.14 -26.68
C LEU A 601 -14.23 -15.89 -25.54
N PRO A 602 -13.12 -16.59 -25.80
CA PRO A 602 -12.30 -17.13 -24.72
C PRO A 602 -11.82 -15.98 -23.82
N ASN A 603 -12.38 -15.91 -22.60
CA ASN A 603 -12.29 -14.79 -21.67
C ASN A 603 -12.52 -13.41 -22.35
N PRO A 604 -13.77 -12.92 -22.38
CA PRO A 604 -14.13 -11.67 -23.04
C PRO A 604 -13.25 -10.48 -22.65
N ALA A 605 -12.77 -10.41 -21.40
CA ALA A 605 -11.91 -9.30 -20.96
C ALA A 605 -10.55 -9.27 -21.66
N PHE A 606 -9.92 -10.45 -21.84
CA PHE A 606 -8.63 -10.54 -22.53
C PHE A 606 -8.74 -10.16 -24.00
N LEU A 607 -9.68 -10.79 -24.69
CA LEU A 607 -9.80 -10.58 -26.12
C LEU A 607 -10.38 -9.22 -26.46
N GLU A 608 -11.23 -8.62 -25.62
CA GLU A 608 -11.61 -7.21 -25.79
C GLU A 608 -10.40 -6.29 -25.55
N ALA A 609 -9.50 -6.61 -24.62
CA ALA A 609 -8.27 -5.83 -24.46
C ALA A 609 -7.35 -5.95 -25.69
N VAL A 610 -7.17 -7.16 -26.25
CA VAL A 610 -6.38 -7.36 -27.48
C VAL A 610 -7.05 -6.73 -28.70
N LYS A 611 -8.36 -6.93 -28.86
CA LYS A 611 -9.17 -6.34 -29.93
C LYS A 611 -9.12 -4.82 -29.88
N GLY A 612 -9.43 -4.21 -28.73
CA GLY A 612 -9.40 -2.77 -28.55
C GLY A 612 -8.01 -2.19 -28.80
N ARG A 613 -6.95 -2.89 -28.36
CA ARG A 613 -5.56 -2.51 -28.66
C ARG A 613 -5.25 -2.60 -30.15
N ALA A 614 -5.66 -3.69 -30.80
CA ALA A 614 -5.47 -3.87 -32.23
C ALA A 614 -6.19 -2.78 -33.04
N GLU A 615 -7.46 -2.53 -32.76
CA GLU A 615 -8.25 -1.48 -33.41
C GLU A 615 -7.63 -0.09 -33.20
N THR A 616 -7.19 0.22 -31.96
CA THR A 616 -6.49 1.49 -31.65
C THR A 616 -5.21 1.61 -32.46
N LEU A 617 -4.33 0.59 -32.44
CA LEU A 617 -3.07 0.62 -33.19
C LEU A 617 -3.29 0.74 -34.70
N ILE A 618 -4.29 0.07 -35.25
CA ILE A 618 -4.63 0.14 -36.69
C ILE A 618 -5.09 1.54 -37.08
N ASN A 619 -5.88 2.19 -36.22
CA ASN A 619 -6.38 3.54 -36.48
C ASN A 619 -5.30 4.61 -36.31
N ASP A 620 -4.41 4.44 -35.34
CA ASP A 620 -3.37 5.43 -35.00
C ASP A 620 -2.11 5.29 -35.87
N SER A 621 -1.78 4.08 -36.34
CA SER A 621 -0.61 3.84 -37.21
C SER A 621 -0.97 3.80 -38.69
N LYS A 622 -0.47 4.78 -39.43
CA LYS A 622 -0.57 4.83 -40.91
C LYS A 622 0.11 3.62 -41.56
N GLU A 623 1.21 3.16 -41.00
CA GLU A 623 2.00 2.03 -41.49
C GLU A 623 1.23 0.72 -41.36
N LEU A 624 0.67 0.42 -40.18
CA LEU A 624 -0.14 -0.79 -39.96
C LEU A 624 -1.38 -0.79 -40.84
N LYS A 625 -2.05 0.35 -40.96
CA LYS A 625 -3.20 0.51 -41.85
C LYS A 625 -2.84 0.23 -43.31
N LEU A 626 -1.69 0.71 -43.77
CA LEU A 626 -1.20 0.42 -45.12
C LEU A 626 -0.84 -1.07 -45.30
N GLU A 627 -0.26 -1.72 -44.30
CA GLU A 627 0.04 -3.16 -44.32
C GLU A 627 -1.25 -4.00 -44.41
N ILE A 628 -2.29 -3.66 -43.64
CA ILE A 628 -3.61 -4.31 -43.74
C ILE A 628 -4.21 -4.07 -45.13
N GLN A 629 -4.17 -2.85 -45.66
CA GLN A 629 -4.71 -2.55 -46.98
C GLN A 629 -3.98 -3.32 -48.10
N LYS A 630 -2.65 -3.45 -48.02
CA LYS A 630 -1.87 -4.32 -48.92
C LYS A 630 -2.27 -5.78 -48.77
N GLY A 631 -2.45 -6.23 -47.52
CA GLY A 631 -2.95 -7.56 -47.18
C GLY A 631 -4.30 -7.87 -47.81
N LEU A 632 -5.26 -6.95 -47.66
CA LEU A 632 -6.57 -7.04 -48.31
C LEU A 632 -6.41 -7.10 -49.84
N LYS A 633 -5.60 -6.23 -50.46
CA LYS A 633 -5.40 -6.31 -51.92
C LYS A 633 -4.85 -7.67 -52.39
N LYS A 634 -4.02 -8.34 -51.58
CA LYS A 634 -3.38 -9.61 -51.93
C LYS A 634 -4.19 -10.85 -51.56
N ALA A 635 -4.88 -10.81 -50.42
CA ALA A 635 -5.46 -11.96 -49.74
C ALA A 635 -6.84 -11.67 -49.14
N ASN A 636 -7.62 -10.77 -49.75
CA ASN A 636 -9.01 -10.54 -49.35
C ASN A 636 -9.81 -11.83 -49.53
N LEU A 637 -10.31 -12.39 -48.42
CA LEU A 637 -11.02 -13.65 -48.44
C LEU A 637 -12.35 -13.55 -49.19
N ILE A 638 -13.01 -12.39 -49.20
CA ILE A 638 -14.30 -12.24 -49.90
C ILE A 638 -14.18 -12.14 -51.42
N ASN A 639 -12.96 -12.03 -51.98
CA ASN A 639 -12.73 -12.00 -53.43
C ASN A 639 -12.55 -13.40 -54.04
N SER A 640 -12.71 -14.46 -53.23
CA SER A 640 -12.47 -15.84 -53.67
C SER A 640 -13.75 -16.65 -53.68
N GLN A 641 -14.11 -17.20 -54.84
CA GLN A 641 -15.26 -18.10 -55.00
C GLN A 641 -15.14 -19.37 -54.13
N GLN A 642 -13.90 -19.83 -53.88
CA GLN A 642 -13.63 -20.94 -52.98
C GLN A 642 -14.02 -20.60 -51.53
N ILE A 643 -13.81 -19.34 -51.12
CA ILE A 643 -14.21 -18.87 -49.79
C ILE A 643 -15.74 -18.72 -49.70
N GLU A 644 -16.42 -18.27 -50.75
CA GLU A 644 -17.89 -18.24 -50.79
C GLU A 644 -18.45 -19.65 -50.52
N THR A 645 -17.93 -20.65 -51.22
CA THR A 645 -18.31 -22.07 -51.02
C THR A 645 -18.03 -22.52 -49.59
N SER A 646 -16.85 -22.18 -49.06
CA SER A 646 -16.47 -22.50 -47.68
C SER A 646 -17.40 -21.86 -46.65
N ILE A 647 -17.85 -20.63 -46.87
CA ILE A 647 -18.82 -19.97 -46.00
C ILE A 647 -20.17 -20.71 -46.05
N TYR A 648 -20.69 -21.08 -47.22
CA TYR A 648 -21.95 -21.82 -47.29
C TYR A 648 -21.87 -23.19 -46.60
N GLU A 649 -20.80 -23.96 -46.82
CA GLU A 649 -20.57 -25.23 -46.12
C GLU A 649 -20.47 -25.02 -44.60
N GLY A 650 -19.72 -24.00 -44.18
CA GLY A 650 -19.58 -23.63 -42.78
C GLY A 650 -20.90 -23.23 -42.13
N LEU A 651 -21.74 -22.44 -42.80
CA LEU A 651 -23.06 -22.06 -42.31
C LEU A 651 -23.98 -23.27 -42.17
N ASN A 652 -23.94 -24.23 -43.11
CA ASN A 652 -24.67 -25.50 -42.97
C ASN A 652 -24.16 -26.30 -41.76
N ASN A 653 -22.84 -26.33 -41.54
CA ASN A 653 -22.27 -27.02 -40.38
C ASN A 653 -22.71 -26.34 -39.06
N LEU A 654 -22.68 -25.02 -38.98
CA LEU A 654 -23.16 -24.27 -37.81
C LEU A 654 -24.66 -24.52 -37.54
N LEU A 655 -25.47 -24.63 -38.60
CA LEU A 655 -26.88 -25.06 -38.48
C LEU A 655 -26.98 -26.49 -37.93
N SER A 656 -26.21 -27.44 -38.48
CA SER A 656 -26.22 -28.84 -38.02
C SER A 656 -25.74 -29.02 -36.57
N LEU A 657 -24.90 -28.11 -36.10
CA LEU A 657 -24.39 -28.06 -34.73
C LEU A 657 -25.35 -27.34 -33.77
N ASN A 658 -26.53 -26.93 -34.21
CA ASN A 658 -27.49 -26.13 -33.45
C ASN A 658 -26.92 -24.79 -32.95
N ILE A 659 -25.97 -24.22 -33.68
CA ILE A 659 -25.38 -22.90 -33.39
C ILE A 659 -26.21 -21.81 -34.09
N LEU A 660 -26.69 -22.08 -35.30
CA LEU A 660 -27.60 -21.20 -36.04
C LEU A 660 -29.02 -21.77 -36.04
N THR A 661 -30.01 -20.89 -36.04
CA THR A 661 -31.38 -21.28 -36.41
C THR A 661 -31.54 -21.32 -37.94
N GLU A 662 -32.56 -22.01 -38.44
CA GLU A 662 -32.89 -22.01 -39.88
C GLU A 662 -33.13 -20.58 -40.41
N LYS A 663 -33.81 -19.73 -39.62
CA LYS A 663 -34.02 -18.32 -39.96
C LYS A 663 -32.68 -17.59 -40.15
N ASP A 664 -31.77 -17.75 -39.21
CA ASP A 664 -30.48 -17.05 -39.21
C ASP A 664 -29.57 -17.56 -40.34
N PHE A 665 -29.60 -18.87 -40.59
CA PHE A 665 -28.95 -19.50 -41.73
C PHE A 665 -29.41 -18.89 -43.07
N GLN A 666 -30.72 -18.76 -43.30
CA GLN A 666 -31.23 -18.17 -44.55
C GLN A 666 -30.84 -16.71 -44.70
N ILE A 667 -30.84 -15.93 -43.60
CA ILE A 667 -30.39 -14.53 -43.60
C ILE A 667 -28.91 -14.44 -43.98
N LEU A 668 -28.03 -15.18 -43.31
CA LEU A 668 -26.59 -15.16 -43.57
C LEU A 668 -26.26 -15.67 -44.96
N LYS A 669 -26.96 -16.71 -45.43
CA LYS A 669 -26.81 -17.22 -46.80
C LYS A 669 -27.16 -16.17 -47.84
N ALA A 670 -28.26 -15.43 -47.65
CA ALA A 670 -28.65 -14.36 -48.56
C ALA A 670 -27.61 -13.22 -48.59
N ARG A 671 -27.04 -12.88 -47.44
CA ARG A 671 -26.02 -11.84 -47.31
C ARG A 671 -24.66 -12.24 -47.87
N ALA A 672 -24.23 -13.48 -47.64
CA ALA A 672 -23.04 -14.01 -48.29
C ALA A 672 -23.19 -13.86 -49.82
N LYS A 673 -24.34 -14.24 -50.36
CA LYS A 673 -24.63 -14.04 -51.78
C LYS A 673 -24.52 -12.59 -52.24
N GLU A 674 -24.93 -11.62 -51.42
CA GLU A 674 -24.80 -10.20 -51.74
C GLU A 674 -23.32 -9.76 -51.77
N VAL A 675 -22.54 -10.11 -50.75
CA VAL A 675 -21.12 -9.76 -50.62
C VAL A 675 -20.29 -10.33 -51.77
N PHE A 676 -20.53 -11.59 -52.15
CA PHE A 676 -19.78 -12.29 -53.19
C PHE A 676 -20.28 -12.04 -54.62
N ARG A 677 -21.50 -11.49 -54.82
CA ARG A 677 -22.03 -11.12 -56.15
C ARG A 677 -21.43 -9.85 -56.75
N THR A 678 -20.56 -9.15 -56.01
CA THR A 678 -20.00 -7.85 -56.40
C THR A 678 -18.95 -7.91 -57.52
N GLU A 679 -18.91 -8.96 -58.33
CA GLU A 679 -18.11 -9.04 -59.56
C GLU A 679 -18.67 -8.17 -60.72
N GLU A 680 -19.88 -7.59 -60.59
CA GLU A 680 -20.46 -6.66 -61.58
C GLU A 680 -20.19 -5.16 -61.30
N ARG A 681 -19.36 -4.80 -60.31
CA ARG A 681 -19.02 -3.38 -59.97
C ARG A 681 -17.53 -3.03 -60.17
N ILE A 682 -16.88 -3.55 -61.21
CA ILE A 682 -15.60 -3.04 -61.72
C ILE A 682 -15.81 -2.37 -63.07
#